data_AF-A0A974TFE2-F1
#
_entry.id   AF-A0A974TFE2-F1
#
_cell.length_a   1.000
_cell.length_b   1.000
_cell.length_c   1.000
_cell.angle_alpha   90.00
_cell.angle_beta   90.00
_cell.angle_gamma   90.00
#
_symmetry.space_group_name_H-M   'P 1'
#
loop_
_entity.id
_entity.type
_entity.pdbx_description
1 polymer ?
#
loop_
_entity_poly.entity_id
_entity_poly.type
_entity_poly.pdbx_seq_one_letter_code
_entity_poly.pdbx_strand_id
1 'polypeptide(L)'
;MAKKVKVVSKSSGDKASDAAVVPNPAPVTDESLASAAAPAQRLSSVAAVQTLAVPTYQDVVLSDTANTHQVTADGSFRVRGNGGNDTITVAAGTTGADYLDGGTGNDRLTAAATDDILDGGVGNDTLSGGAGNDTLIGGAGADSLVGGDGIDTVDYSASSAAVFITLPSNPNMTARGSGGDATGDVLSGIENVTGSAHKDTLTGNGLANRLVGGLGDDVVRGMEGNDELYGDVAGDDSPVGGNDIVDGGNGDDTLHGGGGNDTLLGSFGNDSLYGGAGDDMLNGANEDDLLDGGIGSDQLYGGIGNDTLVGSDGADTLNGAGGNDQLQGDEGNDDLNSGDGDDTVLGGTGNDTIMAGAGNDSIDGGEGDDTINGGSGADTITGGAGIDTVDYTGGGAVGIDLGNGAVSGAAAGDVLTGIENVIGSGADDIIFGDSANNVLTGGGGADRLVGQGGFDTADYSGSGAGVMIQLNATAEDPTAAGTGVGGDAAGDQLQLIERVVGSAFADTLLGGGLDDVLVGGVGADVLTGNGGRDTAEYSTSSAGISIILDAAGTTIGSGGEAAGDQLTGIESLIGSGFGDTLGGSADGNRLDGGVGNDLLIGSQGGDTVIGGDGIDAVDYSGFAEGVSVRATTTAETLARLNGSTVVDIISGVENVIGTDFGDVLFGTEIGNRLEGRGGNDLFHGGAGADVLIGGDGTDTASYAQSGAAVTVDLSITGPQVGGDAAGDLLSTIENLVGSAYGDLLIGNDGNNQLDGGDGNDVLRGGAGVDTMFGGNGIDTVDYSTSTAAVGVGLSNTFTPTSGSLGQGGHAAGDFISSSIENIIGSNFNDTLQGNVVANTLISGGGTDVLRGGGAADILVANGATPGTSVRSLYGEGVANNGTAGIDTFVIQAGANYILDYQIGEDIVVDASYSAVLTTFNSAYALRLNGADFTLFVNLGTNLATAQQAAAYITQNDIFIDPNFDFIA
;
A
#
# COMPACT_ATOMS: atom_id res chain seq x y z
N MET A 1 -24.05 -37.20 14.32
CA MET A 1 -25.22 -38.04 13.92
C MET A 1 -26.33 -37.16 13.38
N ALA A 2 -27.10 -37.60 12.37
CA ALA A 2 -28.03 -36.74 11.63
C ALA A 2 -29.42 -36.54 12.29
N LYS A 3 -30.05 -35.37 12.10
CA LYS A 3 -31.49 -35.14 12.29
C LYS A 3 -32.04 -34.06 11.33
N LYS A 4 -33.24 -34.29 10.76
CA LYS A 4 -33.94 -33.40 9.82
C LYS A 4 -35.28 -32.86 10.40
N VAL A 5 -35.57 -31.57 10.22
CA VAL A 5 -36.90 -30.88 10.09
C VAL A 5 -36.62 -29.54 9.37
N LYS A 6 -37.31 -28.99 8.35
CA LYS A 6 -38.52 -29.28 7.54
C LYS A 6 -39.88 -28.63 7.92
N VAL A 7 -40.13 -27.42 7.39
CA VAL A 7 -41.40 -26.66 7.29
C VAL A 7 -41.39 -26.03 5.86
N VAL A 8 -42.31 -26.19 4.88
CA VAL A 8 -43.81 -26.06 4.76
C VAL A 8 -44.22 -24.56 4.78
N SER A 9 -45.05 -23.92 3.92
CA SER A 9 -46.14 -24.25 2.96
C SER A 9 -46.26 -23.12 1.88
N LYS A 10 -46.66 -23.33 0.61
CA LYS A 10 -48.04 -23.25 0.02
C LYS A 10 -48.88 -21.99 0.37
N SER A 11 -49.77 -21.41 -0.49
CA SER A 11 -50.04 -21.43 -1.96
C SER A 11 -51.38 -20.69 -2.29
N SER A 12 -51.61 -20.27 -3.55
CA SER A 12 -52.84 -19.71 -4.21
C SER A 12 -52.90 -18.18 -4.32
N GLY A 13 -53.18 -17.51 -5.46
CA GLY A 13 -53.87 -17.88 -6.71
C GLY A 13 -55.28 -17.26 -6.76
N ASP A 14 -55.86 -16.73 -7.84
CA ASP A 14 -55.55 -16.72 -9.29
C ASP A 14 -56.57 -15.76 -10.04
N LYS A 15 -56.41 -15.53 -11.37
CA LYS A 15 -57.39 -15.07 -12.41
C LYS A 15 -57.32 -13.66 -13.06
N ALA A 16 -56.54 -13.57 -14.14
CA ALA A 16 -56.93 -13.48 -15.57
C ALA A 16 -58.19 -12.72 -16.08
N SER A 17 -57.98 -11.88 -17.13
CA SER A 17 -58.71 -11.82 -18.44
C SER A 17 -58.17 -10.66 -19.30
N ASP A 18 -58.23 -10.57 -20.64
CA ASP A 18 -58.19 -11.51 -21.79
C ASP A 18 -57.91 -10.66 -23.07
N ALA A 19 -57.55 -11.24 -24.23
CA ALA A 19 -56.80 -10.56 -25.31
C ALA A 19 -57.56 -10.17 -26.61
N ALA A 20 -57.04 -9.16 -27.34
CA ALA A 20 -57.10 -8.97 -28.81
C ALA A 20 -56.15 -7.80 -29.24
N VAL A 21 -55.06 -7.95 -30.01
CA VAL A 21 -54.94 -8.21 -31.49
C VAL A 21 -55.41 -6.97 -32.30
N VAL A 22 -54.62 -6.15 -33.04
CA VAL A 22 -53.55 -6.30 -34.10
C VAL A 22 -52.78 -4.94 -34.25
N PRO A 23 -51.65 -4.75 -34.99
CA PRO A 23 -50.37 -5.48 -35.09
C PRO A 23 -49.12 -4.66 -34.65
N ASN A 24 -48.00 -5.38 -34.52
CA ASN A 24 -46.60 -4.94 -34.52
C ASN A 24 -46.20 -3.98 -35.68
N PRO A 25 -45.67 -2.77 -35.39
CA PRO A 25 -44.40 -2.30 -35.94
C PRO A 25 -43.23 -2.80 -35.05
N ALA A 26 -42.04 -2.94 -35.65
CA ALA A 26 -40.83 -3.35 -34.94
C ALA A 26 -40.52 -2.45 -33.72
N PRO A 27 -39.72 -2.92 -32.73
CA PRO A 27 -39.15 -1.99 -31.76
C PRO A 27 -38.46 -0.87 -32.52
N VAL A 28 -38.88 0.36 -32.26
CA VAL A 28 -38.05 1.52 -32.56
C VAL A 28 -36.86 1.35 -31.62
N THR A 29 -35.72 0.96 -32.18
CA THR A 29 -34.44 1.14 -31.50
C THR A 29 -34.30 2.61 -31.19
N ASP A 30 -33.79 2.91 -30.01
CA ASP A 30 -33.53 4.26 -29.56
C ASP A 30 -32.44 4.88 -30.46
N GLU A 31 -32.87 5.64 -31.47
CA GLU A 31 -32.04 6.56 -32.23
C GLU A 31 -32.29 7.97 -31.69
N SER A 32 -31.78 8.26 -30.49
CA SER A 32 -31.52 9.64 -30.06
C SER A 32 -30.31 9.84 -29.14
N LEU A 33 -29.76 8.80 -28.49
CA LEU A 33 -28.56 8.90 -27.65
C LEU A 33 -27.52 7.82 -28.01
N ALA A 34 -27.09 7.83 -29.27
CA ALA A 34 -25.95 7.03 -29.75
C ALA A 34 -25.16 7.83 -30.79
N SER A 35 -24.45 8.87 -30.34
CA SER A 35 -23.40 9.57 -31.10
C SER A 35 -22.04 9.46 -30.41
N ALA A 36 -21.78 8.33 -29.76
CA ALA A 36 -20.44 7.96 -29.34
C ALA A 36 -19.59 7.66 -30.58
N ALA A 37 -18.76 8.62 -30.95
CA ALA A 37 -17.70 8.48 -31.94
C ALA A 37 -16.49 9.32 -31.51
N ALA A 38 -15.82 8.89 -30.43
CA ALA A 38 -14.39 9.17 -30.28
C ALA A 38 -13.69 8.79 -31.60
N PRO A 39 -12.76 9.63 -32.09
CA PRO A 39 -11.48 9.88 -31.38
C PRO A 39 -11.35 11.36 -30.98
N ALA A 40 -10.70 11.75 -29.88
CA ALA A 40 -9.35 11.32 -29.47
C ALA A 40 -8.41 11.16 -30.68
N GLN A 41 -8.48 12.11 -31.61
CA GLN A 41 -7.43 12.28 -32.60
C GLN A 41 -6.29 12.98 -31.86
N ARG A 42 -5.34 12.20 -31.31
CA ARG A 42 -3.94 12.69 -31.26
C ARG A 42 -3.68 13.38 -32.60
N LEU A 43 -3.08 14.58 -32.63
CA LEU A 43 -2.73 15.31 -33.87
C LEU A 43 -1.65 14.57 -34.68
N SER A 44 -2.01 13.38 -35.15
CA SER A 44 -1.25 12.48 -36.00
C SER A 44 -1.47 12.78 -37.48
N SER A 45 -1.97 14.00 -37.76
CA SER A 45 -1.92 14.66 -39.05
C SER A 45 -0.78 15.68 -39.11
N VAL A 46 0.43 15.26 -38.73
CA VAL A 46 1.57 15.48 -39.65
C VAL A 46 1.09 14.95 -41.00
N ALA A 47 0.62 15.85 -41.87
CA ALA A 47 0.01 15.51 -43.13
C ALA A 47 1.00 14.65 -43.91
N ALA A 48 0.72 13.34 -43.96
CA ALA A 48 1.73 12.30 -44.14
C ALA A 48 2.80 12.74 -45.12
N VAL A 49 4.01 13.07 -44.60
CA VAL A 49 5.11 13.67 -45.37
C VAL A 49 5.12 12.94 -46.69
N GLN A 50 4.69 13.65 -47.73
CA GLN A 50 4.49 13.01 -49.02
C GLN A 50 5.88 12.53 -49.37
N THR A 51 6.09 11.21 -49.35
CA THR A 51 7.44 10.64 -49.47
C THR A 51 7.86 10.84 -50.90
N LEU A 52 8.35 12.06 -51.16
CA LEU A 52 8.84 12.56 -52.43
C LEU A 52 9.77 11.48 -52.92
N ALA A 53 9.34 10.82 -53.99
CA ALA A 53 9.88 9.53 -54.37
C ALA A 53 11.38 9.69 -54.58
N VAL A 54 12.17 9.19 -53.62
CA VAL A 54 13.56 9.64 -53.40
C VAL A 54 14.27 9.78 -54.74
N PRO A 55 14.62 11.01 -55.16
CA PRO A 55 15.02 11.28 -56.54
C PRO A 55 16.14 10.33 -56.95
N THR A 56 15.96 9.69 -58.10
CA THR A 56 16.89 8.65 -58.57
C THR A 56 18.10 9.31 -59.22
N TYR A 57 18.98 9.83 -58.36
CA TYR A 57 20.14 10.62 -58.76
C TYR A 57 21.07 9.87 -59.71
N GLN A 58 21.55 10.57 -60.73
CA GLN A 58 22.76 10.20 -61.45
C GLN A 58 23.99 10.74 -60.69
N ASP A 59 24.72 9.84 -60.02
CA ASP A 59 25.94 10.18 -59.30
C ASP A 59 27.06 10.66 -60.22
N VAL A 60 27.62 11.83 -59.92
CA VAL A 60 28.86 12.38 -60.48
C VAL A 60 29.80 12.69 -59.33
N VAL A 61 30.98 12.07 -59.34
CA VAL A 61 32.03 12.32 -58.32
C VAL A 61 33.22 12.96 -59.02
N LEU A 62 33.61 14.14 -58.52
CA LEU A 62 34.73 14.93 -59.01
C LEU A 62 36.05 14.49 -58.34
N SER A 63 37.13 15.21 -58.59
CA SER A 63 38.46 14.90 -58.03
C SER A 63 38.80 15.80 -56.85
N ASP A 64 39.69 15.35 -55.95
CA ASP A 64 40.32 16.14 -54.86
C ASP A 64 41.22 17.33 -55.34
N THR A 65 40.87 17.97 -56.45
CA THR A 65 41.48 19.20 -56.97
C THR A 65 40.41 20.04 -57.67
N ALA A 66 40.48 21.36 -57.50
CA ALA A 66 39.64 22.36 -58.16
C ALA A 66 39.17 21.98 -59.59
N ASN A 67 37.86 21.88 -59.75
CA ASN A 67 37.13 21.40 -60.92
C ASN A 67 36.11 22.44 -61.40
N THR A 68 35.64 22.28 -62.64
CA THR A 68 34.52 23.05 -63.17
C THR A 68 33.60 22.07 -63.89
N HIS A 69 32.44 21.81 -63.30
CA HIS A 69 31.46 20.84 -63.78
C HIS A 69 30.17 21.55 -64.18
N GLN A 70 29.59 21.16 -65.31
CA GLN A 70 28.30 21.67 -65.74
C GLN A 70 27.37 20.52 -66.11
N VAL A 71 26.23 20.44 -65.41
CA VAL A 71 25.14 19.53 -65.74
C VAL A 71 24.30 20.20 -66.83
N THR A 72 24.12 19.53 -67.97
CA THR A 72 23.31 20.03 -69.10
C THR A 72 22.33 18.98 -69.65
N ALA A 73 22.16 17.89 -68.91
CA ALA A 73 21.23 16.81 -69.23
C ALA A 73 20.04 16.89 -68.26
N ASP A 74 18.89 16.39 -68.70
CA ASP A 74 17.65 16.44 -67.93
C ASP A 74 17.51 15.24 -66.98
N GLY A 75 16.77 15.42 -65.88
CA GLY A 75 16.68 14.51 -64.73
C GLY A 75 17.60 14.90 -63.56
N SER A 76 17.46 14.22 -62.43
CA SER A 76 18.19 14.51 -61.17
C SER A 76 19.63 13.97 -61.13
N PHE A 77 20.54 14.76 -60.57
CA PHE A 77 21.97 14.50 -60.41
C PHE A 77 22.42 14.69 -58.96
N ARG A 78 23.39 13.88 -58.55
CA ARG A 78 24.12 14.07 -57.29
C ARG A 78 25.58 14.35 -57.65
N VAL A 79 26.01 15.60 -57.55
CA VAL A 79 27.37 16.03 -57.91
C VAL A 79 28.16 16.28 -56.63
N ARG A 80 29.30 15.61 -56.48
CA ARG A 80 30.16 15.70 -55.28
C ARG A 80 31.57 16.16 -55.65
N GLY A 81 31.99 17.31 -55.14
CA GLY A 81 33.29 17.94 -55.39
C GLY A 81 34.45 17.22 -54.71
N ASN A 82 34.27 16.87 -53.44
CA ASN A 82 35.26 16.35 -52.49
C ASN A 82 36.30 17.39 -52.04
N GLY A 83 37.05 18.04 -52.95
CA GLY A 83 38.06 18.98 -52.50
C GLY A 83 38.83 19.81 -53.53
N GLY A 84 39.23 21.00 -53.08
CA GLY A 84 39.73 22.09 -53.90
C GLY A 84 38.59 22.94 -54.47
N ASN A 85 38.89 24.21 -54.76
CA ASN A 85 37.91 25.21 -55.21
C ASN A 85 37.13 24.81 -56.46
N ASP A 86 35.92 24.31 -56.27
CA ASP A 86 35.07 23.76 -57.32
C ASP A 86 34.06 24.79 -57.84
N THR A 87 33.59 24.57 -59.07
CA THR A 87 32.47 25.32 -59.64
C THR A 87 31.53 24.34 -60.30
N ILE A 88 30.39 24.09 -59.65
CA ILE A 88 29.35 23.18 -60.08
C ILE A 88 28.15 24.02 -60.51
N THR A 89 27.63 23.76 -61.71
CA THR A 89 26.52 24.54 -62.25
C THR A 89 25.54 23.65 -63.00
N VAL A 90 24.27 23.70 -62.62
CA VAL A 90 23.18 23.09 -63.39
C VAL A 90 22.72 24.09 -64.45
N ALA A 91 22.44 23.62 -65.67
CA ALA A 91 22.00 24.48 -66.76
C ALA A 91 20.49 24.77 -66.64
N ALA A 92 20.14 26.05 -66.52
CA ALA A 92 18.75 26.53 -66.48
C ALA A 92 17.86 25.85 -67.55
N GLY A 93 16.81 25.17 -67.09
CA GLY A 93 15.85 24.44 -67.92
C GLY A 93 15.96 22.90 -67.86
N THR A 94 16.78 22.34 -66.98
CA THR A 94 16.59 20.97 -66.46
C THR A 94 15.33 20.89 -65.58
N THR A 95 14.76 19.69 -65.40
CA THR A 95 13.53 19.49 -64.60
C THR A 95 13.68 18.42 -63.52
N GLY A 96 14.87 18.23 -62.95
CA GLY A 96 15.12 17.28 -61.88
C GLY A 96 15.74 17.97 -60.68
N ALA A 97 15.18 17.70 -59.50
CA ALA A 97 15.76 18.08 -58.21
C ALA A 97 17.19 17.54 -58.09
N ASP A 98 18.17 18.42 -57.94
CA ASP A 98 19.60 18.12 -57.91
C ASP A 98 20.18 18.24 -56.49
N TYR A 99 21.21 17.44 -56.18
CA TYR A 99 21.99 17.56 -54.94
C TYR A 99 23.44 17.92 -55.30
N LEU A 100 23.89 19.11 -54.90
CA LEU A 100 25.22 19.65 -55.21
C LEU A 100 26.04 19.76 -53.91
N ASP A 101 27.14 19.02 -53.82
CA ASP A 101 28.07 18.99 -52.68
C ASP A 101 29.45 19.49 -53.15
N GLY A 102 29.97 20.57 -52.54
CA GLY A 102 31.30 21.13 -52.81
C GLY A 102 32.42 20.36 -52.11
N GLY A 103 32.28 20.19 -50.79
CA GLY A 103 33.12 19.34 -49.96
C GLY A 103 34.15 20.15 -49.18
N THR A 104 35.34 20.43 -49.76
CA THR A 104 36.40 21.19 -49.06
C THR A 104 37.09 22.17 -49.99
N GLY A 105 36.81 23.47 -49.88
CA GLY A 105 37.29 24.43 -50.87
C GLY A 105 36.89 25.87 -50.58
N ASN A 106 36.80 26.66 -51.65
CA ASN A 106 35.96 27.85 -51.63
C ASN A 106 35.22 27.74 -52.96
N ASP A 107 34.02 27.19 -52.86
CA ASP A 107 33.33 26.51 -53.93
C ASP A 107 32.17 27.38 -54.42
N ARG A 108 31.76 27.14 -55.66
CA ARG A 108 30.65 27.84 -56.27
C ARG A 108 29.63 26.87 -56.81
N LEU A 109 28.49 26.80 -56.12
CA LEU A 109 27.35 25.99 -56.50
C LEU A 109 26.27 26.88 -57.14
N THR A 110 25.59 26.37 -58.16
CA THR A 110 24.49 27.08 -58.81
C THR A 110 23.52 26.04 -59.38
N ALA A 111 22.30 26.01 -58.85
CA ALA A 111 21.25 25.05 -59.18
C ALA A 111 20.34 25.58 -60.31
N ALA A 112 19.17 24.96 -60.51
CA ALA A 112 18.36 25.14 -61.71
C ALA A 112 17.08 25.98 -61.49
N ALA A 113 15.93 25.34 -61.61
CA ALA A 113 14.60 25.94 -61.59
C ALA A 113 13.58 24.96 -60.97
N THR A 114 14.08 24.12 -60.06
CA THR A 114 13.44 23.02 -59.35
C THR A 114 14.01 22.98 -57.94
N ASP A 115 13.24 22.44 -57.00
CA ASP A 115 13.62 22.27 -55.60
C ASP A 115 14.92 21.45 -55.47
N ASP A 116 16.05 22.15 -55.29
CA ASP A 116 17.41 21.60 -55.30
C ASP A 116 18.05 21.70 -53.89
N ILE A 117 19.04 20.85 -53.59
CA ILE A 117 19.81 20.88 -52.34
C ILE A 117 21.27 21.21 -52.63
N LEU A 118 21.81 22.21 -51.94
CA LEU A 118 23.15 22.73 -52.12
C LEU A 118 23.90 22.69 -50.78
N ASP A 119 25.07 22.04 -50.76
CA ASP A 119 25.91 21.79 -49.60
C ASP A 119 27.34 22.27 -49.90
N GLY A 120 27.77 23.39 -49.30
CA GLY A 120 29.10 23.98 -49.51
C GLY A 120 30.20 23.12 -48.92
N GLY A 121 30.08 22.83 -47.62
CA GLY A 121 30.94 21.93 -46.88
C GLY A 121 31.92 22.67 -45.97
N VAL A 122 33.17 22.87 -46.42
CA VAL A 122 34.22 23.53 -45.61
C VAL A 122 35.02 24.54 -46.43
N GLY A 123 34.81 25.81 -46.09
CA GLY A 123 35.54 26.99 -46.53
C GLY A 123 34.60 28.13 -46.88
N ASN A 124 35.00 29.13 -47.67
CA ASN A 124 34.09 30.27 -47.95
C ASN A 124 33.40 30.09 -49.30
N ASP A 125 32.16 29.65 -49.26
CA ASP A 125 31.44 29.14 -50.43
C ASP A 125 30.44 30.16 -51.00
N THR A 126 29.91 29.86 -52.17
CA THR A 126 28.87 30.67 -52.81
C THR A 126 27.82 29.77 -53.45
N LEU A 127 26.68 29.67 -52.79
CA LEU A 127 25.53 28.89 -53.18
C LEU A 127 24.49 29.81 -53.84
N SER A 128 23.79 29.27 -54.83
CA SER A 128 22.73 29.96 -55.55
C SER A 128 21.72 28.90 -55.97
N GLY A 129 20.56 28.85 -55.31
CA GLY A 129 19.48 27.91 -55.61
C GLY A 129 18.96 28.16 -57.03
N GLY A 130 18.18 29.23 -57.19
CA GLY A 130 17.77 29.74 -58.49
C GLY A 130 16.28 30.05 -58.52
N ALA A 131 15.47 29.03 -58.75
CA ALA A 131 14.02 29.09 -58.66
C ALA A 131 13.49 27.70 -58.28
N GLY A 132 12.37 27.64 -57.57
CA GLY A 132 11.99 26.42 -56.84
C GLY A 132 12.22 26.63 -55.34
N ASN A 133 11.91 25.63 -54.52
CA ASN A 133 12.09 25.72 -53.08
C ASN A 133 13.40 25.03 -52.69
N ASP A 134 14.49 25.81 -52.63
CA ASP A 134 15.84 25.27 -52.48
C ASP A 134 16.26 25.14 -51.00
N THR A 135 17.10 24.13 -50.70
CA THR A 135 17.75 23.99 -49.37
C THR A 135 19.24 24.27 -49.49
N LEU A 136 19.72 25.25 -48.73
CA LEU A 136 21.10 25.73 -48.75
C LEU A 136 21.79 25.46 -47.41
N ILE A 137 22.81 24.60 -47.43
CA ILE A 137 23.72 24.30 -46.33
C ILE A 137 25.06 24.95 -46.67
N GLY A 138 25.46 26.00 -45.96
CA GLY A 138 26.78 26.63 -46.14
C GLY A 138 27.89 25.71 -45.64
N GLY A 139 27.81 25.36 -44.36
CA GLY A 139 28.82 24.57 -43.66
C GLY A 139 29.85 25.45 -42.97
N ALA A 140 31.06 24.95 -42.77
CA ALA A 140 32.07 25.61 -41.95
C ALA A 140 32.80 26.71 -42.73
N GLY A 141 32.26 27.92 -42.71
CA GLY A 141 32.66 28.96 -43.66
C GLY A 141 32.48 30.41 -43.25
N ALA A 142 32.34 31.24 -44.27
CA ALA A 142 31.75 32.57 -44.19
C ALA A 142 31.25 32.87 -45.61
N ASP A 143 29.99 32.51 -45.82
CA ASP A 143 29.45 32.05 -47.10
C ASP A 143 28.48 33.04 -47.71
N SER A 144 28.17 32.84 -48.98
CA SER A 144 27.18 33.61 -49.71
C SER A 144 26.03 32.70 -50.13
N LEU A 145 24.95 32.72 -49.37
CA LEU A 145 23.76 31.90 -49.56
C LEU A 145 22.66 32.72 -50.25
N VAL A 146 22.26 32.31 -51.45
CA VAL A 146 21.21 32.96 -52.23
C VAL A 146 20.21 31.88 -52.64
N GLY A 147 18.97 31.93 -52.15
CA GLY A 147 17.90 31.05 -52.64
C GLY A 147 17.52 31.48 -54.06
N GLY A 148 16.48 32.30 -54.19
CA GLY A 148 16.14 32.96 -55.44
C GLY A 148 14.66 33.29 -55.58
N ASP A 149 14.01 32.68 -56.58
CA ASP A 149 12.57 32.77 -56.83
C ASP A 149 11.86 31.52 -56.24
N GLY A 150 11.48 31.55 -54.96
CA GLY A 150 10.95 30.36 -54.29
C GLY A 150 10.43 30.59 -52.87
N ILE A 151 10.38 29.50 -52.10
CA ILE A 151 10.41 29.49 -50.64
C ILE A 151 11.68 28.76 -50.24
N ASP A 152 12.74 29.51 -49.95
CA ASP A 152 14.09 28.96 -49.82
C ASP A 152 14.49 28.81 -48.35
N THR A 153 15.18 27.72 -48.03
CA THR A 153 15.56 27.32 -46.67
C THR A 153 17.07 27.35 -46.50
N VAL A 154 17.57 27.97 -45.42
CA VAL A 154 18.95 27.72 -44.95
C VAL A 154 18.93 26.75 -43.78
N ASP A 155 19.77 25.73 -43.83
CA ASP A 155 19.86 24.65 -42.84
C ASP A 155 21.22 24.68 -42.13
N TYR A 156 21.17 24.92 -40.81
CA TYR A 156 22.31 24.89 -39.89
C TYR A 156 22.26 23.71 -38.90
N SER A 157 21.45 22.68 -39.15
CA SER A 157 21.23 21.55 -38.22
C SER A 157 22.51 20.77 -37.91
N ALA A 158 23.49 20.79 -38.81
CA ALA A 158 24.80 20.20 -38.62
C ALA A 158 25.77 21.04 -37.76
N SER A 159 25.41 22.29 -37.43
CA SER A 159 26.29 23.25 -36.75
C SER A 159 26.66 22.79 -35.35
N SER A 160 27.97 22.80 -35.06
CA SER A 160 28.52 22.37 -33.76
C SER A 160 28.46 23.42 -32.64
N ALA A 161 27.74 24.52 -32.86
CA ALA A 161 27.41 25.55 -31.88
C ALA A 161 26.25 26.43 -32.38
N ALA A 162 25.65 27.18 -31.46
CA ALA A 162 24.54 28.09 -31.73
C ALA A 162 24.83 29.15 -32.82
N VAL A 163 23.84 29.36 -33.69
CA VAL A 163 23.68 30.33 -34.75
C VAL A 163 22.65 31.42 -34.38
N PHE A 164 22.88 32.61 -34.91
CA PHE A 164 22.07 33.81 -34.69
C PHE A 164 21.72 34.39 -36.06
N ILE A 165 20.46 34.25 -36.47
CA ILE A 165 19.94 34.63 -37.77
C ILE A 165 18.82 35.67 -37.60
N THR A 166 18.86 36.70 -38.43
CA THR A 166 17.76 37.67 -38.56
C THR A 166 17.56 37.94 -40.04
N LEU A 167 16.41 37.50 -40.57
CA LEU A 167 16.06 37.73 -41.97
C LEU A 167 15.81 39.23 -42.21
N PRO A 168 16.07 39.74 -43.42
CA PRO A 168 15.89 41.14 -43.72
C PRO A 168 14.41 41.40 -44.08
N SER A 169 13.82 42.48 -43.57
CA SER A 169 12.44 42.92 -43.91
C SER A 169 12.17 43.22 -45.39
N ASN A 170 13.16 43.01 -46.25
CA ASN A 170 12.99 42.80 -47.68
C ASN A 170 13.92 41.62 -48.05
N PRO A 171 13.40 40.46 -48.51
CA PRO A 171 14.21 39.27 -48.78
C PRO A 171 15.27 39.52 -49.86
N ASN A 172 15.09 40.50 -50.74
CA ASN A 172 16.07 40.90 -51.75
C ASN A 172 17.26 41.70 -51.18
N MET A 173 17.32 41.91 -49.87
CA MET A 173 18.47 42.48 -49.16
C MET A 173 19.27 41.40 -48.48
N THR A 174 20.52 41.70 -48.14
CA THR A 174 21.43 40.74 -47.49
C THR A 174 21.29 40.79 -45.97
N ALA A 175 20.86 39.69 -45.36
CA ALA A 175 21.06 39.41 -43.94
C ALA A 175 22.51 38.98 -43.65
N ARG A 176 22.83 38.80 -42.37
CA ARG A 176 24.12 38.28 -41.92
C ARG A 176 23.93 37.28 -40.79
N GLY A 177 24.53 36.09 -40.95
CA GLY A 177 24.64 35.13 -39.86
C GLY A 177 25.76 35.48 -38.88
N SER A 178 25.66 34.95 -37.67
CA SER A 178 26.76 34.89 -36.71
C SER A 178 26.58 33.71 -35.75
N GLY A 179 27.65 33.23 -35.12
CA GLY A 179 27.59 32.02 -34.30
C GLY A 179 27.68 30.75 -35.17
N GLY A 180 28.12 29.65 -34.56
CA GLY A 180 28.25 28.35 -35.23
C GLY A 180 28.89 28.43 -36.61
N ASP A 181 28.34 27.62 -37.52
CA ASP A 181 28.67 27.60 -38.93
C ASP A 181 28.20 28.87 -39.67
N ALA A 182 27.15 29.54 -39.19
CA ALA A 182 26.66 30.83 -39.71
C ALA A 182 27.65 32.03 -39.57
N THR A 183 28.88 31.82 -39.10
CA THR A 183 29.80 32.88 -38.65
C THR A 183 30.41 33.69 -39.79
N GLY A 184 29.67 34.72 -40.22
CA GLY A 184 30.11 35.69 -41.22
C GLY A 184 29.33 35.63 -42.54
N ASP A 185 28.40 34.67 -42.62
CA ASP A 185 27.54 34.40 -43.76
C ASP A 185 26.70 35.59 -44.19
N VAL A 186 26.30 35.55 -45.45
CA VAL A 186 25.48 36.56 -46.12
C VAL A 186 24.35 35.86 -46.84
N LEU A 187 23.13 36.04 -46.33
CA LEU A 187 21.91 35.38 -46.81
C LEU A 187 21.04 36.37 -47.59
N SER A 188 20.39 35.96 -48.67
CA SER A 188 19.38 36.77 -49.39
C SER A 188 18.43 35.91 -50.22
N GLY A 189 17.15 36.25 -50.28
CA GLY A 189 16.10 35.42 -50.87
C GLY A 189 16.03 34.09 -50.12
N ILE A 190 15.73 34.19 -48.82
CA ILE A 190 15.61 33.07 -47.87
C ILE A 190 14.43 33.44 -46.97
N GLU A 191 13.47 32.53 -46.87
CA GLU A 191 12.24 32.69 -46.11
C GLU A 191 12.21 31.74 -44.90
N ASN A 192 12.91 30.61 -44.98
CA ASN A 192 12.92 29.58 -43.94
C ASN A 192 14.33 29.39 -43.36
N VAL A 193 14.39 29.04 -42.07
CA VAL A 193 15.65 28.77 -41.37
C VAL A 193 15.49 27.57 -40.44
N THR A 194 16.43 26.62 -40.52
CA THR A 194 16.61 25.57 -39.52
C THR A 194 17.89 25.87 -38.75
N GLY A 195 17.78 25.98 -37.42
CA GLY A 195 18.89 26.14 -36.50
C GLY A 195 19.63 24.84 -36.26
N SER A 196 20.30 24.74 -35.12
CA SER A 196 21.28 23.73 -34.75
C SER A 196 20.74 22.79 -33.65
N ALA A 197 21.62 22.27 -32.80
CA ALA A 197 21.27 21.56 -31.58
C ALA A 197 21.79 22.30 -30.34
N HIS A 198 21.74 23.64 -30.37
CA HIS A 198 22.21 24.51 -29.29
C HIS A 198 21.56 25.89 -29.35
N LYS A 199 21.06 26.40 -28.21
CA LYS A 199 20.69 27.80 -27.89
C LYS A 199 20.82 28.87 -29.00
N ASP A 200 20.01 28.76 -30.02
CA ASP A 200 19.96 29.57 -31.22
C ASP A 200 19.14 30.86 -31.01
N THR A 201 19.18 31.74 -32.00
CA THR A 201 18.24 32.86 -32.08
C THR A 201 17.88 33.11 -33.52
N LEU A 202 16.66 32.75 -33.89
CA LEU A 202 16.10 32.89 -35.22
C LEU A 202 15.08 34.02 -35.22
N THR A 203 15.03 34.79 -36.30
CA THR A 203 14.07 35.88 -36.45
C THR A 203 13.73 36.05 -37.93
N GLY A 204 12.45 35.98 -38.22
CA GLY A 204 11.83 36.10 -39.52
C GLY A 204 11.78 37.53 -40.05
N ASN A 205 10.82 37.80 -40.93
CA ASN A 205 10.69 39.06 -41.63
C ASN A 205 9.24 39.54 -41.77
N GLY A 206 8.82 39.97 -42.96
CA GLY A 206 7.47 40.52 -43.21
C GLY A 206 6.65 39.64 -44.17
N LEU A 207 6.88 38.33 -44.11
CA LEU A 207 6.40 37.29 -45.01
C LEU A 207 6.25 36.02 -44.18
N ALA A 208 5.30 35.15 -44.54
CA ALA A 208 5.21 33.78 -44.04
C ALA A 208 6.58 33.07 -44.05
N ASN A 209 7.09 32.71 -42.88
CA ASN A 209 8.38 32.06 -42.65
C ASN A 209 8.17 30.75 -41.89
N ARG A 210 8.94 29.72 -42.25
CA ARG A 210 9.08 28.52 -41.43
C ARG A 210 10.41 28.56 -40.70
N LEU A 211 10.37 28.69 -39.37
CA LEU A 211 11.56 28.71 -38.52
C LEU A 211 11.54 27.50 -37.59
N VAL A 212 12.66 26.79 -37.51
CA VAL A 212 12.85 25.63 -36.64
C VAL A 212 14.11 25.90 -35.84
N GLY A 213 14.03 26.05 -34.52
CA GLY A 213 15.21 26.20 -33.67
C GLY A 213 16.07 24.93 -33.73
N GLY A 214 15.52 23.83 -33.23
CA GLY A 214 16.20 22.56 -33.06
C GLY A 214 16.40 22.27 -31.58
N LEU A 215 17.37 21.42 -31.22
CA LEU A 215 17.47 20.98 -29.81
C LEU A 215 18.07 22.07 -28.90
N GLY A 216 17.39 22.35 -27.79
CA GLY A 216 17.89 23.17 -26.68
C GLY A 216 17.39 24.62 -26.71
N ASP A 217 17.49 25.33 -25.58
CA ASP A 217 16.77 26.56 -25.23
C ASP A 217 16.69 27.71 -26.29
N ASP A 218 15.90 27.60 -27.34
CA ASP A 218 15.97 28.48 -28.50
C ASP A 218 15.12 29.76 -28.36
N VAL A 219 15.33 30.69 -29.30
CA VAL A 219 14.56 31.94 -29.36
C VAL A 219 14.15 32.18 -30.81
N VAL A 220 12.88 31.95 -31.12
CA VAL A 220 12.33 31.96 -32.48
C VAL A 220 11.27 33.06 -32.59
N ARG A 221 11.35 33.91 -33.62
CA ARG A 221 10.38 35.00 -33.85
C ARG A 221 9.91 35.10 -35.29
N GLY A 222 8.60 35.20 -35.53
CA GLY A 222 8.01 35.42 -36.86
C GLY A 222 8.17 36.86 -37.36
N MET A 223 7.50 37.80 -36.67
CA MET A 223 7.40 39.27 -36.83
C MET A 223 6.13 39.79 -37.53
N GLU A 224 6.03 39.72 -38.86
CA GLU A 224 4.79 39.97 -39.60
C GLU A 224 4.65 38.87 -40.66
N GLY A 225 3.56 38.13 -40.68
CA GLY A 225 3.46 36.94 -41.52
C GLY A 225 2.26 36.09 -41.18
N ASN A 226 2.22 34.88 -41.73
CA ASN A 226 1.44 33.78 -41.19
C ASN A 226 2.50 32.68 -41.09
N ASP A 227 3.17 32.64 -39.95
CA ASP A 227 4.44 31.97 -39.73
C ASP A 227 4.25 30.58 -39.11
N GLU A 228 5.19 29.68 -39.38
CA GLU A 228 5.19 28.31 -38.87
C GLU A 228 6.47 28.11 -38.05
N LEU A 229 6.35 28.25 -36.73
CA LEU A 229 7.46 28.36 -35.79
C LEU A 229 7.55 27.12 -34.91
N TYR A 230 8.75 26.57 -34.79
CA TYR A 230 9.07 25.48 -33.87
C TYR A 230 10.25 25.92 -33.00
N GLY A 231 10.12 25.76 -31.68
CA GLY A 231 11.27 25.72 -30.78
C GLY A 231 12.16 24.53 -31.17
N ASP A 232 11.66 23.33 -30.93
CA ASP A 232 12.36 22.07 -31.18
C ASP A 232 12.39 21.60 -32.65
N VAL A 233 12.92 20.39 -32.84
CA VAL A 233 12.83 19.65 -34.10
C VAL A 233 11.37 19.42 -34.49
N ALA A 234 10.96 19.96 -35.63
CA ALA A 234 9.57 19.94 -36.06
C ALA A 234 8.92 18.52 -36.12
N GLY A 235 7.85 18.35 -35.34
CA GLY A 235 7.10 17.10 -35.22
C GLY A 235 7.68 16.09 -34.22
N ASP A 236 8.47 16.55 -33.26
CA ASP A 236 9.01 15.75 -32.16
C ASP A 236 8.22 16.01 -30.86
N ASP A 237 7.19 15.19 -30.59
CA ASP A 237 6.44 15.16 -29.31
C ASP A 237 7.29 14.53 -28.17
N SER A 238 8.59 14.84 -28.11
CA SER A 238 9.58 14.14 -27.28
C SER A 238 9.89 14.92 -26.00
N PRO A 239 9.83 14.31 -24.80
CA PRO A 239 10.04 14.99 -23.51
C PRO A 239 11.52 15.30 -23.19
N VAL A 240 12.35 15.54 -24.22
CA VAL A 240 13.79 15.84 -24.12
C VAL A 240 14.23 16.81 -25.23
N GLY A 241 13.79 18.06 -25.11
CA GLY A 241 14.14 19.18 -25.98
C GLY A 241 14.68 20.39 -25.24
N GLY A 242 14.33 21.59 -25.70
CA GLY A 242 14.77 22.89 -25.18
C GLY A 242 13.80 23.58 -24.22
N ASN A 243 14.24 24.65 -23.58
CA ASN A 243 13.36 25.60 -22.88
C ASN A 243 13.29 26.90 -23.69
N ASP A 244 12.28 27.00 -24.54
CA ASP A 244 12.28 27.84 -25.73
C ASP A 244 11.39 29.08 -25.58
N ILE A 245 11.65 30.09 -26.42
CA ILE A 245 10.80 31.28 -26.52
C ILE A 245 10.40 31.46 -27.97
N VAL A 246 9.12 31.25 -28.26
CA VAL A 246 8.52 31.32 -29.59
C VAL A 246 7.51 32.49 -29.62
N ASP A 247 7.63 33.36 -30.61
CA ASP A 247 6.94 34.67 -30.67
C ASP A 247 6.48 34.92 -32.11
N GLY A 248 5.18 34.74 -32.39
CA GLY A 248 4.56 34.86 -33.71
C GLY A 248 4.65 36.29 -34.25
N GLY A 249 3.80 37.16 -33.75
CA GLY A 249 3.91 38.60 -33.88
C GLY A 249 2.68 39.28 -34.47
N ASN A 250 2.50 39.25 -35.79
CA ASN A 250 1.31 39.79 -36.44
C ASN A 250 0.89 38.95 -37.66
N GLY A 251 -0.31 38.41 -37.57
CA GLY A 251 -1.00 37.56 -38.55
C GLY A 251 -1.34 36.21 -37.92
N ASP A 252 -2.03 35.33 -38.65
CA ASP A 252 -2.49 34.05 -38.08
C ASP A 252 -1.33 33.04 -38.12
N ASP A 253 -0.64 32.87 -37.00
CA ASP A 253 0.61 32.11 -36.83
C ASP A 253 0.37 30.70 -36.25
N THR A 254 1.32 29.80 -36.43
CA THR A 254 1.32 28.46 -35.82
C THR A 254 2.63 28.22 -35.10
N LEU A 255 2.56 28.05 -33.78
CA LEU A 255 3.68 27.93 -32.86
C LEU A 255 3.69 26.55 -32.21
N HIS A 256 4.85 25.92 -32.17
CA HIS A 256 5.11 24.70 -31.42
C HIS A 256 6.31 24.93 -30.49
N GLY A 257 6.17 24.59 -29.21
CA GLY A 257 7.29 24.49 -28.28
C GLY A 257 8.12 23.25 -28.59
N GLY A 258 7.69 22.12 -28.05
CA GLY A 258 8.27 20.80 -28.30
C GLY A 258 8.39 19.99 -27.01
N GLY A 259 9.59 19.90 -26.46
CA GLY A 259 9.82 19.22 -25.19
C GLY A 259 10.69 20.03 -24.24
N GLY A 260 10.11 20.47 -23.14
CA GLY A 260 10.76 21.28 -22.11
C GLY A 260 9.73 22.24 -21.52
N ASN A 261 10.18 23.32 -20.90
CA ASN A 261 9.25 24.33 -20.37
C ASN A 261 9.41 25.61 -21.19
N ASP A 262 8.45 25.83 -22.08
CA ASP A 262 8.49 26.78 -23.17
C ASP A 262 7.66 28.03 -22.90
N THR A 263 7.80 29.02 -23.77
CA THR A 263 7.02 30.26 -23.74
C THR A 263 6.60 30.62 -25.16
N LEU A 264 5.31 30.48 -25.44
CA LEU A 264 4.70 30.75 -26.73
C LEU A 264 3.84 32.01 -26.66
N LEU A 265 4.04 32.93 -27.61
CA LEU A 265 3.33 34.21 -27.71
C LEU A 265 2.77 34.36 -29.13
N GLY A 266 1.45 34.34 -29.32
CA GLY A 266 0.79 34.62 -30.60
C GLY A 266 0.88 36.10 -30.96
N SER A 267 0.21 36.92 -30.14
CA SER A 267 0.18 38.40 -30.07
C SER A 267 -0.95 39.11 -30.83
N PHE A 268 -1.10 38.90 -32.14
CA PHE A 268 -2.10 39.59 -32.98
C PHE A 268 -2.44 38.75 -34.21
N GLY A 269 -3.43 37.89 -34.10
CA GLY A 269 -3.79 36.91 -35.12
C GLY A 269 -4.91 36.02 -34.62
N ASN A 270 -5.33 35.05 -35.42
CA ASN A 270 -6.07 33.90 -34.90
C ASN A 270 -5.04 32.76 -34.82
N ASP A 271 -4.28 32.74 -33.73
CA ASP A 271 -3.06 31.96 -33.63
C ASP A 271 -3.33 30.52 -33.17
N SER A 272 -2.38 29.63 -33.42
CA SER A 272 -2.44 28.23 -32.97
C SER A 272 -1.15 27.86 -32.24
N LEU A 273 -1.23 27.77 -30.92
CA LEU A 273 -0.11 27.53 -30.01
C LEU A 273 -0.20 26.11 -29.44
N TYR A 274 0.88 25.35 -29.56
CA TYR A 274 1.03 24.00 -29.02
C TYR A 274 2.27 23.96 -28.12
N GLY A 275 2.11 23.76 -26.81
CA GLY A 275 3.23 23.64 -25.87
C GLY A 275 4.06 22.38 -26.17
N GLY A 276 3.54 21.23 -25.76
CA GLY A 276 4.05 19.92 -26.11
C GLY A 276 4.26 19.03 -24.88
N ALA A 277 5.45 19.06 -24.29
CA ALA A 277 5.83 18.19 -23.18
C ALA A 277 6.80 18.84 -22.18
N GLY A 278 6.23 19.39 -21.12
CA GLY A 278 6.84 20.01 -19.93
C GLY A 278 5.94 21.16 -19.47
N ASP A 279 6.28 21.88 -18.40
CA ASP A 279 5.35 22.88 -17.83
C ASP A 279 5.45 24.22 -18.60
N ASP A 280 4.55 24.44 -19.54
CA ASP A 280 4.59 25.47 -20.59
C ASP A 280 3.79 26.75 -20.26
N MET A 281 4.07 27.84 -20.98
CA MET A 281 3.31 29.10 -20.89
C MET A 281 2.90 29.62 -22.28
N LEU A 282 1.61 29.59 -22.57
CA LEU A 282 1.01 29.98 -23.85
C LEU A 282 0.19 31.28 -23.69
N ASN A 283 0.28 32.19 -24.66
CA ASN A 283 -0.48 33.44 -24.66
C ASN A 283 -0.90 33.83 -26.09
N GLY A 284 -2.20 33.78 -26.39
CA GLY A 284 -2.76 34.20 -27.69
C GLY A 284 -2.83 35.72 -27.84
N ALA A 285 -3.47 36.36 -26.86
CA ALA A 285 -3.59 37.79 -26.53
C ALA A 285 -4.81 38.55 -27.08
N ASN A 286 -5.07 38.56 -28.39
CA ASN A 286 -6.25 39.22 -28.98
C ASN A 286 -6.63 38.54 -30.29
N GLU A 287 -7.91 38.66 -30.65
CA GLU A 287 -8.55 37.90 -31.74
C GLU A 287 -8.80 36.42 -31.33
N ASP A 288 -9.32 35.54 -32.20
CA ASP A 288 -9.88 34.23 -31.78
C ASP A 288 -8.80 33.12 -31.82
N ASP A 289 -8.22 32.74 -30.68
CA ASP A 289 -7.01 31.90 -30.59
C ASP A 289 -7.27 30.41 -30.23
N LEU A 290 -6.33 29.53 -30.59
CA LEU A 290 -6.26 28.12 -30.18
C LEU A 290 -4.97 27.85 -29.38
N LEU A 291 -5.10 27.42 -28.13
CA LEU A 291 -4.02 27.03 -27.23
C LEU A 291 -4.20 25.58 -26.77
N ASP A 292 -3.13 24.79 -26.86
CA ASP A 292 -3.07 23.38 -26.46
C ASP A 292 -1.77 23.18 -25.66
N GLY A 293 -1.88 22.91 -24.36
CA GLY A 293 -0.76 22.75 -23.42
C GLY A 293 0.05 21.49 -23.75
N GLY A 294 -0.49 20.33 -23.37
CA GLY A 294 -0.01 19.03 -23.81
C GLY A 294 0.25 18.06 -22.66
N ILE A 295 1.51 17.98 -22.20
CA ILE A 295 1.90 17.10 -21.09
C ILE A 295 2.75 17.91 -20.13
N GLY A 296 2.17 18.43 -19.06
CA GLY A 296 2.84 19.38 -18.17
C GLY A 296 1.86 20.01 -17.18
N SER A 297 2.35 20.90 -16.30
CA SER A 297 1.48 21.80 -15.53
C SER A 297 1.47 23.19 -16.17
N ASP A 298 0.59 23.39 -17.13
CA ASP A 298 0.66 24.45 -18.13
C ASP A 298 -0.12 25.72 -17.74
N GLN A 299 0.27 26.84 -18.33
CA GLN A 299 -0.39 28.15 -18.15
C GLN A 299 -0.85 28.70 -19.50
N LEU A 300 -2.15 28.63 -19.75
CA LEU A 300 -2.78 29.07 -21.00
C LEU A 300 -3.56 30.37 -20.79
N TYR A 301 -3.27 31.37 -21.61
CA TYR A 301 -3.96 32.67 -21.61
C TYR A 301 -4.50 32.97 -23.02
N GLY A 302 -5.82 32.93 -23.19
CA GLY A 302 -6.52 33.37 -24.41
C GLY A 302 -6.38 34.88 -24.58
N GLY A 303 -7.30 35.66 -24.03
CA GLY A 303 -7.12 37.10 -23.82
C GLY A 303 -8.35 37.94 -24.17
N ILE A 304 -8.49 38.34 -25.43
CA ILE A 304 -9.66 39.07 -25.93
C ILE A 304 -10.05 38.46 -27.27
N GLY A 305 -10.85 37.41 -27.22
CA GLY A 305 -11.16 36.55 -28.35
C GLY A 305 -12.45 35.76 -28.16
N ASN A 306 -12.58 34.65 -28.87
CA ASN A 306 -13.52 33.58 -28.55
C ASN A 306 -12.65 32.32 -28.59
N ASP A 307 -11.88 32.15 -27.53
CA ASP A 307 -10.66 31.35 -27.55
C ASP A 307 -10.97 29.88 -27.26
N THR A 308 -10.06 28.99 -27.65
CA THR A 308 -10.13 27.57 -27.32
C THR A 308 -8.85 27.17 -26.62
N LEU A 309 -8.97 26.84 -25.33
CA LEU A 309 -7.86 26.43 -24.46
C LEU A 309 -8.05 24.97 -24.05
N VAL A 310 -7.00 24.16 -24.23
CA VAL A 310 -6.96 22.75 -23.82
C VAL A 310 -5.71 22.52 -22.96
N GLY A 311 -5.88 22.05 -21.73
CA GLY A 311 -4.78 21.68 -20.84
C GLY A 311 -4.08 20.40 -21.30
N SER A 312 -4.85 19.29 -21.33
CA SER A 312 -4.45 17.91 -21.64
C SER A 312 -3.97 17.09 -20.43
N ASP A 313 -2.69 16.71 -20.33
CA ASP A 313 -2.19 15.81 -19.27
C ASP A 313 -1.40 16.61 -18.19
N GLY A 314 -2.04 17.01 -17.09
CA GLY A 314 -1.39 17.55 -15.90
C GLY A 314 -2.25 18.55 -15.13
N ALA A 315 -1.67 19.25 -14.14
CA ALA A 315 -2.45 20.19 -13.32
C ALA A 315 -2.27 21.62 -13.83
N ASP A 316 -3.27 22.12 -14.55
CA ASP A 316 -3.15 23.25 -15.45
C ASP A 316 -3.83 24.53 -14.94
N THR A 317 -3.54 25.66 -15.59
CA THR A 317 -4.16 26.95 -15.31
C THR A 317 -4.61 27.61 -16.61
N LEU A 318 -5.91 27.63 -16.85
CA LEU A 318 -6.53 28.14 -18.09
C LEU A 318 -7.25 29.46 -17.84
N ASN A 319 -7.03 30.44 -18.72
CA ASN A 319 -7.63 31.77 -18.62
C ASN A 319 -8.12 32.29 -19.98
N GLY A 320 -9.44 32.28 -20.23
CA GLY A 320 -10.02 32.84 -21.47
C GLY A 320 -10.03 34.38 -21.48
N ALA A 321 -10.38 34.94 -20.33
CA ALA A 321 -10.52 36.34 -19.97
C ALA A 321 -11.69 37.12 -20.61
N GLY A 322 -11.92 37.07 -21.93
CA GLY A 322 -12.64 38.18 -22.58
C GLY A 322 -13.31 37.92 -23.92
N GLY A 323 -14.25 36.99 -23.96
CA GLY A 323 -15.27 36.79 -24.98
C GLY A 323 -15.91 35.43 -24.77
N ASN A 324 -16.47 34.78 -25.79
CA ASN A 324 -17.18 33.51 -25.59
C ASN A 324 -16.23 32.32 -25.74
N ASP A 325 -15.61 31.91 -24.63
CA ASP A 325 -14.45 31.03 -24.62
C ASP A 325 -14.82 29.55 -24.40
N GLN A 326 -13.96 28.64 -24.87
CA GLN A 326 -14.02 27.19 -24.64
C GLN A 326 -12.77 26.75 -23.88
N LEU A 327 -12.94 26.31 -22.64
CA LEU A 327 -11.86 25.78 -21.79
C LEU A 327 -12.09 24.29 -21.53
N GLN A 328 -11.03 23.49 -21.62
CA GLN A 328 -11.02 22.06 -21.32
C GLN A 328 -9.74 21.72 -20.54
N GLY A 329 -9.87 21.21 -19.30
CA GLY A 329 -8.74 20.78 -18.47
C GLY A 329 -8.14 19.44 -18.94
N ASP A 330 -8.98 18.41 -18.96
CA ASP A 330 -8.68 16.98 -19.23
C ASP A 330 -8.13 16.18 -18.02
N GLU A 331 -6.88 15.69 -18.00
CA GLU A 331 -6.35 14.81 -16.92
C GLU A 331 -5.57 15.61 -15.86
N GLY A 332 -6.26 16.21 -14.88
CA GLY A 332 -5.66 17.22 -14.02
C GLY A 332 -6.36 17.54 -12.70
N ASN A 333 -5.80 18.51 -11.97
CA ASN A 333 -6.46 19.20 -10.86
C ASN A 333 -6.34 20.67 -11.20
N ASP A 334 -7.28 21.17 -11.98
CA ASP A 334 -7.07 22.34 -12.84
C ASP A 334 -7.70 23.61 -12.27
N ASP A 335 -7.15 24.76 -12.63
CA ASP A 335 -7.63 26.10 -12.22
C ASP A 335 -8.14 26.84 -13.47
N LEU A 336 -9.43 26.70 -13.76
CA LEU A 336 -10.09 27.18 -15.00
C LEU A 336 -10.86 28.47 -14.75
N ASN A 337 -10.55 29.52 -15.51
CA ASN A 337 -11.18 30.83 -15.41
C ASN A 337 -11.56 31.37 -16.79
N SER A 338 -12.83 31.25 -17.19
CA SER A 338 -13.26 31.64 -18.54
C SER A 338 -13.40 33.17 -18.68
N GLY A 339 -14.19 33.87 -17.86
CA GLY A 339 -14.08 35.33 -17.68
C GLY A 339 -15.34 36.13 -18.01
N ASP A 340 -15.24 37.09 -18.95
CA ASP A 340 -16.37 37.92 -19.41
C ASP A 340 -16.94 37.36 -20.74
N GLY A 341 -17.90 36.43 -20.70
CA GLY A 341 -18.41 35.71 -21.89
C GLY A 341 -19.72 34.96 -21.68
N ASP A 342 -20.35 34.37 -22.73
CA ASP A 342 -21.22 33.20 -22.53
C ASP A 342 -20.37 31.96 -22.87
N ASP A 343 -19.78 31.34 -21.86
CA ASP A 343 -18.63 30.43 -22.00
C ASP A 343 -19.00 28.94 -21.96
N THR A 344 -18.06 28.09 -22.33
CA THR A 344 -18.14 26.64 -22.15
C THR A 344 -16.89 26.13 -21.45
N VAL A 345 -17.06 25.52 -20.28
CA VAL A 345 -15.97 25.00 -19.46
C VAL A 345 -16.19 23.52 -19.18
N LEU A 346 -15.18 22.71 -19.46
CA LEU A 346 -15.07 21.31 -19.06
C LEU A 346 -13.86 21.21 -18.14
N GLY A 347 -14.02 20.71 -16.92
CA GLY A 347 -12.89 20.36 -16.05
C GLY A 347 -12.18 19.14 -16.63
N GLY A 348 -12.58 17.94 -16.22
CA GLY A 348 -12.15 16.70 -16.84
C GLY A 348 -12.14 15.53 -15.88
N THR A 349 -10.96 15.13 -15.42
CA THR A 349 -10.76 14.10 -14.41
C THR A 349 -9.72 14.54 -13.38
N GLY A 350 -10.13 14.56 -12.12
CA GLY A 350 -9.43 15.05 -10.94
C GLY A 350 -10.21 16.22 -10.32
N ASN A 351 -9.67 16.87 -9.31
CA ASN A 351 -10.46 17.82 -8.50
C ASN A 351 -10.22 19.26 -8.98
N ASP A 352 -11.16 19.79 -9.74
CA ASP A 352 -11.00 21.04 -10.47
C ASP A 352 -11.58 22.25 -9.73
N THR A 353 -11.01 23.43 -10.01
CA THR A 353 -11.47 24.73 -9.54
C THR A 353 -11.91 25.55 -10.75
N ILE A 354 -13.22 25.80 -10.87
CA ILE A 354 -13.82 26.48 -12.03
C ILE A 354 -14.41 27.83 -11.59
N MET A 355 -14.04 28.91 -12.28
CA MET A 355 -14.65 30.23 -12.15
C MET A 355 -15.07 30.76 -13.52
N ALA A 356 -16.35 30.63 -13.88
CA ALA A 356 -16.82 31.04 -15.21
C ALA A 356 -16.92 32.56 -15.39
N GLY A 357 -17.30 33.29 -14.33
CA GLY A 357 -17.21 34.76 -14.32
C GLY A 357 -18.53 35.46 -14.67
N ALA A 358 -18.76 35.85 -15.92
CA ALA A 358 -19.84 36.79 -16.25
C ALA A 358 -20.50 36.62 -17.64
N GLY A 359 -21.37 35.63 -17.76
CA GLY A 359 -22.48 35.67 -18.72
C GLY A 359 -23.55 34.61 -18.49
N ASN A 360 -23.71 33.66 -19.40
CA ASN A 360 -24.69 32.56 -19.26
C ASN A 360 -23.97 31.26 -19.59
N ASP A 361 -23.23 30.77 -18.61
CA ASP A 361 -22.11 29.86 -18.86
C ASP A 361 -22.55 28.40 -18.84
N SER A 362 -21.81 27.53 -19.52
CA SER A 362 -22.06 26.09 -19.59
C SER A 362 -20.89 25.32 -19.01
N ILE A 363 -21.05 24.81 -17.80
CA ILE A 363 -20.01 24.19 -16.99
C ILE A 363 -20.32 22.70 -16.76
N ASP A 364 -19.32 21.85 -16.98
CA ASP A 364 -19.28 20.43 -16.59
C ASP A 364 -17.97 20.22 -15.83
N GLY A 365 -18.02 19.84 -14.55
CA GLY A 365 -16.84 19.57 -13.73
C GLY A 365 -16.10 18.32 -14.22
N GLY A 366 -16.74 17.15 -14.08
CA GLY A 366 -16.28 15.90 -14.67
C GLY A 366 -16.22 14.72 -13.70
N GLU A 367 -15.08 14.05 -13.60
CA GLU A 367 -14.81 13.01 -12.60
C GLU A 367 -13.86 13.53 -11.51
N GLY A 368 -14.37 13.90 -10.34
CA GLY A 368 -13.57 14.39 -9.22
C GLY A 368 -14.45 15.04 -8.15
N ASP A 369 -13.84 15.61 -7.11
CA ASP A 369 -14.56 16.46 -6.14
C ASP A 369 -14.34 17.93 -6.51
N ASP A 370 -15.21 18.49 -7.36
CA ASP A 370 -14.99 19.80 -8.00
C ASP A 370 -15.49 20.99 -7.18
N THR A 371 -14.91 22.17 -7.41
CA THR A 371 -15.34 23.46 -6.83
C THR A 371 -15.67 24.46 -7.93
N ILE A 372 -16.95 24.79 -8.09
CA ILE A 372 -17.48 25.55 -9.22
C ILE A 372 -18.12 26.86 -8.77
N ASN A 373 -17.69 27.97 -9.38
CA ASN A 373 -18.27 29.29 -9.24
C ASN A 373 -18.75 29.79 -10.62
N GLY A 374 -20.06 29.70 -10.87
CA GLY A 374 -20.67 30.22 -12.11
C GLY A 374 -20.59 31.75 -12.24
N GLY A 375 -20.33 32.47 -11.15
CA GLY A 375 -20.17 33.91 -11.16
C GLY A 375 -21.49 34.67 -11.32
N SER A 376 -21.75 35.27 -12.48
CA SER A 376 -22.93 36.10 -12.70
C SER A 376 -23.61 35.97 -14.06
N GLY A 377 -24.62 35.12 -14.12
CA GLY A 377 -25.82 35.43 -14.90
C GLY A 377 -26.93 34.39 -14.82
N ALA A 378 -26.88 33.34 -15.64
CA ALA A 378 -27.91 32.30 -15.68
C ALA A 378 -27.32 30.98 -16.19
N ASP A 379 -26.55 30.36 -15.31
CA ASP A 379 -25.49 29.43 -15.70
C ASP A 379 -25.96 27.98 -15.58
N THR A 380 -25.52 27.12 -16.50
CA THR A 380 -25.83 25.68 -16.47
C THR A 380 -24.62 24.96 -15.89
N ILE A 381 -24.74 24.44 -14.68
CA ILE A 381 -23.66 23.83 -13.92
C ILE A 381 -23.98 22.35 -13.69
N THR A 382 -23.10 21.50 -14.20
CA THR A 382 -22.99 20.09 -13.82
C THR A 382 -21.71 19.94 -13.02
N GLY A 383 -21.75 19.31 -11.84
CA GLY A 383 -20.53 18.85 -11.17
C GLY A 383 -20.03 17.63 -11.91
N GLY A 384 -20.52 16.45 -11.54
CA GLY A 384 -20.46 15.27 -12.39
C GLY A 384 -20.43 13.98 -11.60
N ALA A 385 -19.23 13.52 -11.29
CA ALA A 385 -18.97 12.23 -10.66
C ALA A 385 -17.93 12.31 -9.52
N GLY A 386 -18.31 12.97 -8.43
CA GLY A 386 -17.66 12.84 -7.12
C GLY A 386 -18.51 13.46 -6.02
N ILE A 387 -17.96 14.41 -5.28
CA ILE A 387 -18.69 15.23 -4.30
C ILE A 387 -18.48 16.71 -4.65
N ASP A 388 -19.40 17.24 -5.45
CA ASP A 388 -19.19 18.51 -6.14
C ASP A 388 -19.75 19.70 -5.36
N THR A 389 -19.04 20.83 -5.41
CA THR A 389 -19.28 22.01 -4.58
C THR A 389 -19.55 23.25 -5.42
N VAL A 390 -20.69 23.93 -5.19
CA VAL A 390 -20.95 25.25 -5.79
C VAL A 390 -20.65 26.39 -4.80
N ASP A 391 -19.89 27.40 -5.25
CA ASP A 391 -19.44 28.53 -4.43
C ASP A 391 -20.11 29.86 -4.84
N TYR A 392 -20.83 30.47 -3.90
CA TYR A 392 -21.46 31.80 -4.04
C TYR A 392 -20.88 32.87 -3.09
N THR A 393 -19.72 32.64 -2.48
CA THR A 393 -19.09 33.54 -1.48
C THR A 393 -18.92 34.99 -1.96
N GLY A 394 -18.59 35.19 -3.23
CA GLY A 394 -18.44 36.52 -3.86
C GLY A 394 -19.75 37.26 -4.15
N GLY A 395 -20.89 36.59 -4.01
CA GLY A 395 -22.20 37.05 -4.44
C GLY A 395 -22.96 37.93 -3.42
N GLY A 396 -24.27 37.94 -3.59
CA GLY A 396 -25.22 38.37 -2.56
C GLY A 396 -26.20 37.23 -2.27
N ALA A 397 -27.16 37.48 -1.37
CA ALA A 397 -28.00 36.42 -0.84
C ALA A 397 -28.59 35.49 -1.92
N VAL A 398 -28.39 34.17 -1.74
CA VAL A 398 -28.85 33.06 -2.57
C VAL A 398 -29.98 32.28 -1.91
N GLY A 399 -30.78 31.61 -2.74
CA GLY A 399 -31.74 30.62 -2.30
C GLY A 399 -31.62 29.37 -3.16
N ILE A 400 -30.94 28.33 -2.67
CA ILE A 400 -30.63 27.07 -3.36
C ILE A 400 -31.49 25.93 -2.78
N ASP A 401 -31.98 25.04 -3.63
CA ASP A 401 -32.69 23.81 -3.28
C ASP A 401 -32.26 22.72 -4.26
N LEU A 402 -31.26 21.93 -3.86
CA LEU A 402 -30.63 20.90 -4.69
C LEU A 402 -31.66 19.83 -5.10
N GLY A 403 -32.48 19.36 -4.15
CA GLY A 403 -33.49 18.33 -4.41
C GLY A 403 -34.62 18.73 -5.37
N ASN A 404 -34.87 20.03 -5.60
CA ASN A 404 -35.85 20.52 -6.57
C ASN A 404 -35.22 21.27 -7.76
N GLY A 405 -33.89 21.45 -7.79
CA GLY A 405 -33.19 22.28 -8.78
C GLY A 405 -33.70 23.73 -8.81
N ALA A 406 -34.08 24.28 -7.64
CA ALA A 406 -34.69 25.59 -7.55
C ALA A 406 -33.71 26.61 -6.97
N VAL A 407 -33.37 27.62 -7.76
CA VAL A 407 -32.41 28.68 -7.41
C VAL A 407 -33.05 30.06 -7.39
N SER A 408 -32.44 31.00 -6.66
CA SER A 408 -32.90 32.39 -6.53
C SER A 408 -31.84 33.27 -5.88
N GLY A 409 -32.05 34.59 -5.86
CA GLY A 409 -31.14 35.53 -5.20
C GLY A 409 -30.05 36.02 -6.15
N ALA A 410 -28.77 35.83 -5.82
CA ALA A 410 -27.67 35.98 -6.78
C ALA A 410 -27.69 34.85 -7.84
N ALA A 411 -27.99 33.62 -7.43
CA ALA A 411 -28.15 32.43 -8.27
C ALA A 411 -29.44 32.44 -9.13
N ALA A 412 -29.90 33.60 -9.61
CA ALA A 412 -31.26 33.78 -10.14
C ALA A 412 -31.38 33.57 -11.66
N GLY A 413 -31.05 32.37 -12.11
CA GLY A 413 -31.16 31.94 -13.50
C GLY A 413 -30.64 30.52 -13.72
N ASP A 414 -29.78 30.10 -12.80
CA ASP A 414 -28.89 28.97 -12.86
C ASP A 414 -29.62 27.62 -12.85
N VAL A 415 -28.93 26.59 -13.31
CA VAL A 415 -29.39 25.20 -13.34
C VAL A 415 -28.29 24.32 -12.81
N LEU A 416 -28.46 23.82 -11.58
CA LEU A 416 -27.49 22.95 -10.91
C LEU A 416 -27.89 21.48 -11.09
N THR A 417 -26.93 20.58 -11.37
CA THR A 417 -27.14 19.13 -11.50
C THR A 417 -25.89 18.37 -11.04
N GLY A 418 -26.04 17.33 -10.20
CA GLY A 418 -24.88 16.62 -9.65
C GLY A 418 -24.00 17.58 -8.84
N ILE A 419 -24.57 18.16 -7.79
CA ILE A 419 -23.91 19.07 -6.87
C ILE A 419 -24.38 18.63 -5.48
N GLU A 420 -23.44 18.26 -4.63
CA GLU A 420 -23.70 17.72 -3.30
C GLU A 420 -23.48 18.78 -2.21
N ASN A 421 -22.59 19.75 -2.45
CA ASN A 421 -22.20 20.77 -1.48
C ASN A 421 -22.51 22.19 -1.97
N VAL A 422 -22.76 23.09 -1.01
CA VAL A 422 -23.04 24.51 -1.29
C VAL A 422 -22.30 25.39 -0.30
N ILE A 423 -21.54 26.36 -0.82
CA ILE A 423 -20.99 27.47 -0.05
C ILE A 423 -21.80 28.73 -0.37
N GLY A 424 -22.44 29.28 0.65
CA GLY A 424 -23.22 30.51 0.59
C GLY A 424 -22.37 31.78 0.57
N SER A 425 -23.04 32.90 0.75
CA SER A 425 -22.54 34.25 0.59
C SER A 425 -22.28 34.95 1.95
N GLY A 426 -21.97 36.24 1.90
CA GLY A 426 -21.91 37.09 3.10
C GLY A 426 -23.26 37.75 3.46
N ALA A 427 -24.39 37.09 3.22
CA ALA A 427 -25.74 37.63 3.41
C ALA A 427 -26.78 36.54 3.77
N ASP A 428 -27.94 36.95 4.29
CA ASP A 428 -29.03 36.07 4.75
C ASP A 428 -29.48 35.02 3.68
N ASP A 429 -28.95 33.81 3.76
CA ASP A 429 -29.07 32.76 2.75
C ASP A 429 -30.11 31.67 3.07
N ILE A 430 -30.55 30.97 2.02
CA ILE A 430 -31.48 29.84 2.13
C ILE A 430 -30.92 28.66 1.33
N ILE A 431 -30.45 27.62 2.01
CA ILE A 431 -29.84 26.47 1.37
C ILE A 431 -30.59 25.21 1.81
N PHE A 432 -31.14 24.48 0.83
CA PHE A 432 -31.64 23.12 1.04
C PHE A 432 -30.76 22.13 0.28
N GLY A 433 -30.36 21.06 0.96
CA GLY A 433 -29.74 19.85 0.39
C GLY A 433 -30.73 19.01 -0.43
N ASP A 434 -30.53 17.71 -0.53
CA ASP A 434 -31.37 16.81 -1.33
C ASP A 434 -31.78 15.48 -0.64
N SER A 435 -31.20 14.35 -1.02
CA SER A 435 -31.41 13.02 -0.48
C SER A 435 -30.08 12.23 -0.35
N ALA A 436 -28.97 12.84 -0.79
CA ALA A 436 -27.60 12.40 -0.57
C ALA A 436 -27.04 13.04 0.71
N ASN A 437 -25.75 12.88 0.99
CA ASN A 437 -25.09 13.54 2.11
C ASN A 437 -24.55 14.89 1.62
N ASN A 438 -25.06 16.01 2.12
CA ASN A 438 -24.64 17.34 1.68
C ASN A 438 -23.74 18.04 2.70
N VAL A 439 -22.75 18.83 2.24
CA VAL A 439 -22.04 19.82 3.07
C VAL A 439 -22.55 21.22 2.75
N LEU A 440 -23.15 21.87 3.74
CA LEU A 440 -23.78 23.18 3.61
C LEU A 440 -23.03 24.20 4.47
N THR A 441 -22.37 25.16 3.83
CA THR A 441 -21.76 26.33 4.48
C THR A 441 -22.64 27.54 4.22
N GLY A 442 -23.20 28.15 5.26
CA GLY A 442 -24.01 29.37 5.09
C GLY A 442 -23.17 30.58 4.65
N GLY A 443 -21.94 30.66 5.15
CA GLY A 443 -21.17 31.89 5.12
C GLY A 443 -21.59 32.79 6.29
N GLY A 444 -21.45 34.10 6.13
CA GLY A 444 -21.77 35.05 7.19
C GLY A 444 -23.13 35.70 6.97
N GLY A 445 -24.14 35.32 7.75
CA GLY A 445 -25.48 35.84 7.54
C GLY A 445 -26.44 35.61 8.70
N ALA A 446 -27.68 35.27 8.35
CA ALA A 446 -28.73 34.83 9.26
C ALA A 446 -29.51 33.74 8.55
N ASP A 447 -28.83 32.62 8.37
CA ASP A 447 -29.05 31.74 7.24
C ASP A 447 -30.03 30.62 7.57
N ARG A 448 -30.52 29.91 6.56
CA ARG A 448 -31.39 28.75 6.77
C ARG A 448 -30.87 27.55 6.00
N LEU A 449 -30.16 26.68 6.72
CA LEU A 449 -29.56 25.45 6.23
C LEU A 449 -30.49 24.27 6.52
N VAL A 450 -30.83 23.50 5.48
CA VAL A 450 -31.75 22.37 5.58
C VAL A 450 -31.20 21.17 4.79
N GLY A 451 -30.62 20.17 5.42
CA GLY A 451 -30.06 19.00 4.71
C GLY A 451 -31.12 18.21 3.93
N GLN A 452 -32.26 17.99 4.58
CA GLN A 452 -33.44 17.22 4.14
C GLN A 452 -33.36 15.72 4.43
N GLY A 453 -32.43 14.99 3.84
CA GLY A 453 -32.31 13.56 4.10
C GLY A 453 -31.03 12.99 3.52
N GLY A 454 -30.41 12.09 4.27
CA GLY A 454 -29.03 11.72 4.05
C GLY A 454 -28.33 11.72 5.39
N PHE A 455 -27.09 12.17 5.41
CA PHE A 455 -26.34 12.50 6.60
C PHE A 455 -25.65 13.85 6.34
N ASP A 456 -26.30 14.92 6.77
CA ASP A 456 -26.02 16.26 6.28
C ASP A 456 -25.17 17.06 7.26
N THR A 457 -24.26 17.87 6.71
CA THR A 457 -23.24 18.62 7.46
C THR A 457 -23.49 20.11 7.37
N ALA A 458 -23.61 20.80 8.50
CA ALA A 458 -23.43 22.25 8.56
C ALA A 458 -21.99 22.57 8.95
N ASP A 459 -21.26 23.25 8.07
CA ASP A 459 -19.83 23.54 8.23
C ASP A 459 -19.58 25.01 8.57
N TYR A 460 -18.94 25.25 9.73
CA TYR A 460 -18.50 26.56 10.21
C TYR A 460 -16.98 26.65 10.42
N SER A 461 -16.19 25.73 9.84
CA SER A 461 -14.73 25.69 9.93
C SER A 461 -14.05 26.97 9.44
N GLY A 462 -14.63 27.63 8.44
CA GLY A 462 -14.19 28.94 7.93
C GLY A 462 -14.45 30.13 8.87
N SER A 463 -15.24 29.96 9.93
CA SER A 463 -15.71 31.06 10.77
C SER A 463 -14.58 31.80 11.49
N GLY A 464 -14.53 33.12 11.31
CA GLY A 464 -13.52 34.00 11.91
C GLY A 464 -13.63 34.20 13.43
N ALA A 465 -14.59 33.55 14.08
CA ALA A 465 -14.75 33.52 15.54
C ALA A 465 -15.59 32.31 15.97
N GLY A 466 -15.52 31.96 17.27
CA GLY A 466 -16.25 30.82 17.79
C GLY A 466 -17.77 30.93 17.71
N VAL A 467 -18.41 29.80 17.41
CA VAL A 467 -19.83 29.60 17.14
C VAL A 467 -20.51 28.85 18.28
N MET A 468 -21.81 29.12 18.46
CA MET A 468 -22.69 28.35 19.33
C MET A 468 -23.85 27.81 18.50
N ILE A 469 -23.86 26.50 18.28
CA ILE A 469 -24.91 25.79 17.55
C ILE A 469 -25.76 25.01 18.56
N GLN A 470 -27.08 25.11 18.40
CA GLN A 470 -28.02 24.25 19.11
C GLN A 470 -28.99 23.60 18.13
N LEU A 471 -28.86 22.29 17.93
CA LEU A 471 -29.86 21.48 17.24
C LEU A 471 -31.08 21.27 18.16
N ASN A 472 -32.28 21.25 17.57
CA ASN A 472 -33.54 21.09 18.30
C ASN A 472 -34.39 19.90 17.78
N ALA A 473 -33.89 19.17 16.77
CA ALA A 473 -34.55 18.00 16.21
C ALA A 473 -34.75 16.91 17.27
N THR A 474 -35.86 16.19 17.22
CA THR A 474 -36.14 15.06 18.12
C THR A 474 -36.89 13.96 17.39
N ALA A 475 -36.92 12.74 17.93
CA ALA A 475 -37.72 11.65 17.36
C ALA A 475 -39.23 11.94 17.20
N GLU A 476 -39.80 12.95 17.89
CA GLU A 476 -41.21 13.38 17.76
C GLU A 476 -41.38 14.59 16.80
N ASP A 477 -40.34 15.38 16.60
CA ASP A 477 -40.27 16.48 15.61
C ASP A 477 -38.83 16.58 15.07
N PRO A 478 -38.48 15.79 14.04
CA PRO A 478 -37.14 15.86 13.42
C PRO A 478 -36.95 17.15 12.62
N THR A 479 -38.03 17.89 12.33
CA THR A 479 -38.00 19.14 11.56
C THR A 479 -37.86 20.39 12.43
N ALA A 480 -37.70 20.25 13.75
CA ALA A 480 -37.58 21.37 14.66
C ALA A 480 -36.26 22.14 14.43
N ALA A 481 -36.39 23.41 14.06
CA ALA A 481 -35.24 24.25 13.73
C ALA A 481 -34.33 24.48 14.94
N GLY A 482 -33.06 24.11 14.76
CA GLY A 482 -31.93 24.56 15.55
C GLY A 482 -31.66 26.06 15.39
N THR A 483 -30.68 26.56 16.13
CA THR A 483 -30.27 27.97 16.09
C THR A 483 -28.76 28.11 16.19
N GLY A 484 -28.17 28.98 15.36
CA GLY A 484 -26.80 29.46 15.49
C GLY A 484 -26.70 30.79 16.24
N VAL A 485 -25.57 31.03 16.93
CA VAL A 485 -25.20 32.31 17.53
C VAL A 485 -23.68 32.50 17.52
N GLY A 486 -23.21 33.65 17.04
CA GLY A 486 -21.78 34.02 17.10
C GLY A 486 -20.99 33.47 15.91
N GLY A 487 -19.82 34.07 15.66
CA GLY A 487 -19.08 33.83 14.42
C GLY A 487 -19.95 34.11 13.20
N ASP A 488 -19.81 33.22 12.22
CA ASP A 488 -20.61 33.23 10.99
C ASP A 488 -22.03 32.68 11.22
N ALA A 489 -22.23 31.81 12.22
CA ALA A 489 -23.52 31.23 12.61
C ALA A 489 -24.55 32.24 13.20
N ALA A 490 -24.37 33.55 13.02
CA ALA A 490 -24.94 34.61 13.86
C ALA A 490 -26.40 35.02 13.55
N GLY A 491 -27.30 34.04 13.48
CA GLY A 491 -28.72 34.21 13.23
C GLY A 491 -29.41 32.96 12.70
N ASP A 492 -28.61 31.92 12.44
CA ASP A 492 -28.94 30.80 11.59
C ASP A 492 -30.01 29.88 12.15
N GLN A 493 -30.66 29.17 11.24
CA GLN A 493 -31.64 28.12 11.48
C GLN A 493 -31.22 26.85 10.76
N LEU A 494 -30.91 25.80 11.52
CA LEU A 494 -30.49 24.50 11.01
C LEU A 494 -31.67 23.52 11.14
N GLN A 495 -32.00 22.76 10.10
CA GLN A 495 -33.06 21.74 10.12
C GLN A 495 -32.61 20.49 9.40
N LEU A 496 -32.81 19.29 9.95
CA LEU A 496 -32.39 18.03 9.29
C LEU A 496 -30.90 18.11 8.92
N ILE A 497 -30.07 18.25 9.96
CA ILE A 497 -28.61 18.32 9.93
C ILE A 497 -28.15 17.37 11.02
N GLU A 498 -27.35 16.39 10.67
CA GLU A 498 -26.87 15.33 11.57
C GLU A 498 -25.41 15.57 12.00
N ARG A 499 -24.63 16.33 11.21
CA ARG A 499 -23.25 16.71 11.54
C ARG A 499 -23.07 18.22 11.63
N VAL A 500 -22.33 18.67 12.63
CA VAL A 500 -21.92 20.07 12.79
C VAL A 500 -20.42 20.15 12.96
N VAL A 501 -19.77 20.96 12.11
CA VAL A 501 -18.33 21.25 12.19
C VAL A 501 -18.13 22.65 12.76
N GLY A 502 -17.38 22.74 13.85
CA GLY A 502 -16.96 23.97 14.49
C GLY A 502 -15.84 24.70 13.74
N SER A 503 -15.44 25.83 14.30
CA SER A 503 -14.42 26.75 13.85
C SER A 503 -13.04 26.44 14.46
N ALA A 504 -12.03 27.25 14.14
CA ALA A 504 -10.72 27.20 14.81
C ALA A 504 -10.67 27.99 16.15
N PHE A 505 -11.80 28.05 16.89
CA PHE A 505 -11.96 28.79 18.13
C PHE A 505 -12.82 28.02 19.15
N ALA A 506 -12.85 28.53 20.40
CA ALA A 506 -13.62 27.90 21.48
C ALA A 506 -15.14 27.95 21.21
N ASP A 507 -15.72 26.79 20.90
CA ASP A 507 -17.07 26.61 20.40
C ASP A 507 -18.04 25.98 21.40
N THR A 508 -19.33 25.96 21.05
CA THR A 508 -20.36 25.28 21.83
C THR A 508 -21.37 24.61 20.90
N LEU A 509 -21.21 23.31 20.70
CA LEU A 509 -22.02 22.48 19.82
C LEU A 509 -22.96 21.63 20.69
N LEU A 510 -24.27 21.91 20.58
CA LEU A 510 -25.32 21.22 21.34
C LEU A 510 -26.18 20.43 20.34
N GLY A 511 -26.12 19.10 20.41
CA GLY A 511 -27.01 18.18 19.73
C GLY A 511 -28.47 18.27 20.21
N GLY A 512 -29.36 17.59 19.52
CA GLY A 512 -30.80 17.58 19.73
C GLY A 512 -31.28 16.38 20.56
N GLY A 513 -32.13 15.58 19.93
CA GLY A 513 -32.77 14.38 20.46
C GLY A 513 -32.83 13.26 19.42
N LEU A 514 -31.81 13.23 18.55
CA LEU A 514 -31.50 12.27 17.50
C LEU A 514 -30.00 11.94 17.63
N ASP A 515 -29.48 11.04 16.81
CA ASP A 515 -28.07 10.64 16.84
C ASP A 515 -27.23 11.67 16.05
N ASP A 516 -26.50 12.55 16.74
CA ASP A 516 -25.74 13.66 16.13
C ASP A 516 -24.22 13.41 16.10
N VAL A 517 -23.49 14.07 15.19
CA VAL A 517 -22.02 14.09 15.11
C VAL A 517 -21.48 15.51 15.27
N LEU A 518 -20.60 15.71 16.24
CA LEU A 518 -20.06 17.00 16.62
C LEU A 518 -18.53 17.00 16.43
N VAL A 519 -18.03 17.85 15.53
CA VAL A 519 -16.60 18.10 15.31
C VAL A 519 -16.29 19.46 15.91
N GLY A 520 -15.52 19.52 17.00
CA GLY A 520 -15.17 20.80 17.66
C GLY A 520 -14.21 21.64 16.83
N GLY A 521 -13.19 21.00 16.27
CA GLY A 521 -12.08 21.68 15.60
C GLY A 521 -10.97 22.06 16.58
N VAL A 522 -10.24 23.14 16.30
CA VAL A 522 -9.17 23.61 17.19
C VAL A 522 -9.75 24.58 18.22
N GLY A 523 -9.92 24.13 19.47
CA GLY A 523 -10.56 24.97 20.46
C GLY A 523 -10.31 24.60 21.91
N ALA A 524 -11.36 24.79 22.70
CA ALA A 524 -11.49 24.35 24.08
C ALA A 524 -13.00 24.26 24.34
N ASP A 525 -13.60 23.30 23.66
CA ASP A 525 -14.96 23.40 23.17
C ASP A 525 -15.96 22.79 24.15
N VAL A 526 -17.24 22.97 23.86
CA VAL A 526 -18.33 22.35 24.64
C VAL A 526 -19.16 21.51 23.68
N LEU A 527 -18.97 20.20 23.73
CA LEU A 527 -19.67 19.22 22.89
C LEU A 527 -20.71 18.51 23.76
N THR A 528 -21.99 18.64 23.43
CA THR A 528 -23.09 18.04 24.20
C THR A 528 -24.10 17.38 23.27
N GLY A 529 -24.16 16.05 23.19
CA GLY A 529 -25.09 15.35 22.31
C GLY A 529 -26.56 15.44 22.76
N ASN A 530 -26.78 15.57 24.07
CA ASN A 530 -28.09 15.59 24.75
C ASN A 530 -28.87 14.27 24.72
N GLY A 531 -29.19 13.71 23.56
CA GLY A 531 -30.12 12.58 23.52
C GLY A 531 -30.26 11.86 22.18
N GLY A 532 -29.26 11.08 21.83
CA GLY A 532 -29.34 10.02 20.83
C GLY A 532 -28.37 8.90 21.17
N ARG A 533 -27.60 8.49 20.18
CA ARG A 533 -26.22 8.00 20.33
C ARG A 533 -25.31 9.01 19.65
N ASP A 534 -24.69 9.86 20.44
CA ASP A 534 -24.02 11.05 19.92
C ASP A 534 -22.51 10.81 19.78
N THR A 535 -21.91 11.35 18.72
CA THR A 535 -20.49 11.17 18.38
C THR A 535 -19.72 12.47 18.53
N ALA A 536 -18.57 12.42 19.22
CA ALA A 536 -17.52 13.44 19.06
C ALA A 536 -16.43 12.89 18.13
N GLU A 537 -16.13 13.61 17.07
CA GLU A 537 -15.20 13.19 16.01
C GLU A 537 -13.96 14.11 15.97
N TYR A 538 -12.78 13.49 15.93
CA TYR A 538 -11.46 14.15 15.91
C TYR A 538 -10.58 13.67 14.75
N SER A 539 -11.21 13.16 13.68
CA SER A 539 -10.56 12.58 12.49
C SER A 539 -9.59 13.55 11.79
N THR A 540 -9.86 14.85 11.90
CA THR A 540 -9.02 15.94 11.38
C THR A 540 -7.80 16.29 12.24
N SER A 541 -7.73 15.79 13.48
CA SER A 541 -6.75 16.25 14.47
C SER A 541 -5.32 15.95 14.06
N SER A 542 -4.51 17.01 13.96
CA SER A 542 -3.09 16.96 13.59
C SER A 542 -2.16 16.32 14.65
N ALA A 543 -2.71 15.78 15.74
CA ALA A 543 -1.99 14.98 16.73
C ALA A 543 -2.96 14.11 17.55
N GLY A 544 -2.43 13.06 18.18
CA GLY A 544 -3.23 12.13 18.99
C GLY A 544 -3.90 12.77 20.21
N ILE A 545 -5.10 12.29 20.50
CA ILE A 545 -6.03 12.72 21.55
C ILE A 545 -6.12 11.69 22.68
N SER A 546 -6.63 12.12 23.83
CA SER A 546 -6.95 11.26 24.97
C SER A 546 -8.22 11.74 25.65
N ILE A 547 -9.25 10.89 25.63
CA ILE A 547 -10.61 11.13 26.12
C ILE A 547 -11.10 9.85 26.81
N ILE A 548 -11.62 9.96 28.03
CA ILE A 548 -12.23 8.83 28.77
C ILE A 548 -13.59 9.31 29.29
N LEU A 549 -14.67 8.76 28.75
CA LEU A 549 -16.03 9.24 28.95
C LEU A 549 -16.57 8.98 30.37
N ASP A 550 -17.19 10.00 30.97
CA ASP A 550 -17.97 9.88 32.21
C ASP A 550 -19.48 10.06 31.93
N ALA A 551 -20.24 8.97 31.96
CA ALA A 551 -21.71 8.97 31.77
C ALA A 551 -22.48 9.84 32.79
N ALA A 552 -21.88 10.18 33.93
CA ALA A 552 -22.51 11.00 34.98
C ALA A 552 -21.99 12.45 35.04
N GLY A 553 -21.08 12.84 34.14
CA GLY A 553 -20.28 14.06 34.27
C GLY A 553 -19.93 14.72 32.94
N THR A 554 -19.04 15.71 33.05
CA THR A 554 -18.40 16.36 31.89
C THR A 554 -16.97 15.84 31.83
N THR A 555 -16.64 15.17 30.73
CA THR A 555 -15.29 14.72 30.41
C THR A 555 -14.47 15.91 29.96
N ILE A 556 -13.18 15.95 30.31
CA ILE A 556 -12.25 16.95 29.74
C ILE A 556 -11.22 16.22 28.88
N GLY A 557 -11.21 16.52 27.58
CA GLY A 557 -10.24 15.96 26.64
C GLY A 557 -8.83 16.51 26.83
N SER A 558 -7.84 15.84 26.24
CA SER A 558 -6.45 16.29 26.21
C SER A 558 -5.71 15.75 24.98
N GLY A 559 -4.68 16.45 24.52
CA GLY A 559 -3.99 16.08 23.27
C GLY A 559 -4.77 16.54 22.03
N GLY A 560 -4.07 16.64 20.89
CA GLY A 560 -4.67 17.06 19.61
C GLY A 560 -5.59 18.27 19.68
N GLU A 561 -6.69 18.17 18.92
CA GLU A 561 -7.83 19.09 18.93
C GLU A 561 -8.63 18.99 20.24
N ALA A 562 -8.74 17.81 20.85
CA ALA A 562 -9.43 17.55 22.12
C ALA A 562 -8.89 18.32 23.35
N ALA A 563 -7.91 19.21 23.19
CA ALA A 563 -7.06 19.78 24.24
C ALA A 563 -7.72 20.86 25.13
N GLY A 564 -8.73 20.45 25.90
CA GLY A 564 -9.49 21.32 26.81
C GLY A 564 -11.00 21.18 26.67
N ASP A 565 -11.43 20.37 25.71
CA ASP A 565 -12.82 20.18 25.33
C ASP A 565 -13.63 19.52 26.43
N GLN A 566 -14.89 19.93 26.53
CA GLN A 566 -15.85 19.50 27.54
C GLN A 566 -16.97 18.68 26.90
N LEU A 567 -16.86 17.35 26.99
CA LEU A 567 -17.82 16.42 26.40
C LEU A 567 -18.84 15.99 27.46
N THR A 568 -20.14 16.06 27.15
CA THR A 568 -21.24 15.65 28.04
C THR A 568 -22.35 14.96 27.26
N GLY A 569 -22.73 13.72 27.61
CA GLY A 569 -23.71 12.97 26.82
C GLY A 569 -23.21 12.74 25.40
N ILE A 570 -22.11 12.00 25.30
CA ILE A 570 -21.48 11.54 24.06
C ILE A 570 -21.24 10.05 24.28
N GLU A 571 -21.74 9.22 23.38
CA GLU A 571 -21.66 7.76 23.49
C GLU A 571 -20.66 7.14 22.50
N SER A 572 -20.21 7.93 21.52
CA SER A 572 -19.34 7.51 20.43
C SER A 572 -18.14 8.46 20.31
N LEU A 573 -16.94 7.89 20.16
CA LEU A 573 -15.70 8.64 19.89
C LEU A 573 -15.06 8.12 18.60
N ILE A 574 -14.66 9.04 17.74
CA ILE A 574 -13.80 8.79 16.59
C ILE A 574 -12.48 9.54 16.82
N GLY A 575 -11.38 8.81 16.79
CA GLY A 575 -10.02 9.27 16.94
C GLY A 575 -9.48 10.01 15.73
N SER A 576 -8.16 10.18 15.71
CA SER A 576 -7.39 10.99 14.78
C SER A 576 -6.59 10.12 13.78
N GLY A 577 -5.66 10.74 13.06
CA GLY A 577 -4.65 10.03 12.26
C GLY A 577 -3.38 9.64 13.04
N PHE A 578 -3.44 9.58 14.37
CA PHE A 578 -2.31 9.37 15.26
C PHE A 578 -2.68 8.55 16.50
N GLY A 579 -1.66 7.94 17.14
CA GLY A 579 -1.81 7.14 18.36
C GLY A 579 -2.61 7.81 19.48
N ASP A 580 -3.85 7.34 19.67
CA ASP A 580 -4.86 7.89 20.57
C ASP A 580 -5.00 7.11 21.89
N THR A 581 -5.77 7.65 22.83
CA THR A 581 -6.20 6.94 24.05
C THR A 581 -7.67 7.23 24.35
N LEU A 582 -8.55 6.37 23.86
CA LEU A 582 -10.00 6.51 23.95
C LEU A 582 -10.57 5.56 25.00
N GLY A 583 -11.51 6.01 25.83
CA GLY A 583 -12.14 5.18 26.86
C GLY A 583 -13.65 5.42 26.98
N GLY A 584 -14.38 4.33 27.14
CA GLY A 584 -15.83 4.34 27.39
C GLY A 584 -16.19 4.66 28.85
N SER A 585 -17.46 4.49 29.18
CA SER A 585 -18.09 4.95 30.41
C SER A 585 -18.65 3.79 31.28
N ALA A 586 -19.92 3.87 31.66
CA ALA A 586 -20.69 2.82 32.33
C ALA A 586 -21.95 2.39 31.54
N ASP A 587 -22.06 2.87 30.30
CA ASP A 587 -23.08 2.57 29.31
C ASP A 587 -22.40 2.03 28.02
N GLY A 588 -23.17 1.50 27.05
CA GLY A 588 -22.60 0.86 25.85
C GLY A 588 -22.09 1.85 24.80
N ASN A 589 -20.77 2.07 24.77
CA ASN A 589 -20.08 3.07 23.96
C ASN A 589 -19.59 2.54 22.59
N ARG A 590 -19.27 3.44 21.66
CA ARG A 590 -18.43 3.16 20.48
C ARG A 590 -17.10 3.90 20.65
N LEU A 591 -15.99 3.19 20.47
CA LEU A 591 -14.64 3.72 20.44
C LEU A 591 -14.02 3.30 19.11
N ASP A 592 -13.61 4.28 18.32
CA ASP A 592 -13.03 4.10 16.98
C ASP A 592 -11.69 4.85 16.95
N GLY A 593 -10.56 4.14 16.87
CA GLY A 593 -9.22 4.74 16.90
C GLY A 593 -8.91 5.50 15.61
N GLY A 594 -9.27 4.91 14.47
CA GLY A 594 -9.10 5.51 13.15
C GLY A 594 -7.83 5.01 12.47
N VAL A 595 -6.80 5.86 12.40
CA VAL A 595 -5.47 5.48 11.89
C VAL A 595 -4.46 5.83 12.96
N GLY A 596 -3.69 4.87 13.45
CA GLY A 596 -2.90 5.13 14.64
C GLY A 596 -2.13 3.94 15.17
N ASN A 597 -1.86 3.99 16.47
CA ASN A 597 -1.41 2.85 17.27
C ASN A 597 -2.08 3.10 18.62
N ASP A 598 -3.34 2.69 18.71
CA ASP A 598 -4.30 3.31 19.62
C ASP A 598 -4.50 2.48 20.88
N LEU A 599 -4.81 3.17 21.98
CA LEU A 599 -5.12 2.54 23.27
C LEU A 599 -6.60 2.71 23.59
N LEU A 600 -7.38 1.66 23.40
CA LEU A 600 -8.81 1.65 23.62
C LEU A 600 -9.14 1.01 24.96
N ILE A 601 -9.59 1.82 25.91
CA ILE A 601 -9.88 1.38 27.27
C ILE A 601 -11.30 0.83 27.32
N GLY A 602 -11.41 -0.49 27.45
CA GLY A 602 -12.68 -1.19 27.64
C GLY A 602 -13.37 -0.72 28.91
N SER A 603 -14.68 -0.51 28.86
CA SER A 603 -15.42 0.16 29.93
C SER A 603 -16.59 -0.68 30.44
N GLN A 604 -17.31 -0.22 31.47
CA GLN A 604 -18.48 -0.96 31.95
C GLN A 604 -19.64 -0.79 30.97
N GLY A 605 -19.62 -1.48 29.85
CA GLY A 605 -20.60 -1.36 28.80
C GLY A 605 -20.68 -2.65 28.00
N GLY A 606 -21.57 -2.66 27.01
CA GLY A 606 -21.45 -3.57 25.87
C GLY A 606 -20.92 -2.74 24.73
N ASP A 607 -19.61 -2.58 24.70
CA ASP A 607 -18.94 -1.57 23.90
C ASP A 607 -18.67 -2.09 22.47
N THR A 608 -18.48 -1.17 21.53
CA THR A 608 -17.94 -1.46 20.20
C THR A 608 -16.58 -0.79 20.10
N VAL A 609 -15.53 -1.60 19.99
CA VAL A 609 -14.12 -1.20 20.07
C VAL A 609 -13.46 -1.51 18.73
N ILE A 610 -12.98 -0.47 18.07
CA ILE A 610 -12.39 -0.52 16.75
C ILE A 610 -11.05 0.23 16.82
N GLY A 611 -9.91 -0.46 16.64
CA GLY A 611 -8.62 0.23 16.52
C GLY A 611 -8.56 0.92 15.17
N GLY A 612 -8.39 0.14 14.11
CA GLY A 612 -8.49 0.60 12.74
C GLY A 612 -7.24 0.22 11.95
N ASP A 613 -6.59 1.22 11.36
CA ASP A 613 -5.34 1.03 10.62
C ASP A 613 -4.12 1.29 11.51
N GLY A 614 -3.52 0.22 12.04
CA GLY A 614 -2.29 0.36 12.82
C GLY A 614 -1.84 -0.88 13.60
N ILE A 615 -1.34 -0.64 14.81
CA ILE A 615 -1.02 -1.66 15.82
C ILE A 615 -1.69 -1.24 17.12
N ASP A 616 -2.90 -1.74 17.34
CA ASP A 616 -3.80 -1.21 18.36
C ASP A 616 -3.88 -2.11 19.59
N ALA A 617 -4.30 -1.54 20.71
CA ALA A 617 -4.36 -2.21 22.00
C ALA A 617 -5.69 -1.94 22.71
N VAL A 618 -6.34 -3.00 23.18
CA VAL A 618 -7.48 -2.88 24.10
C VAL A 618 -7.04 -3.13 25.55
N ASP A 619 -7.45 -2.25 26.46
CA ASP A 619 -7.12 -2.31 27.88
C ASP A 619 -8.33 -2.65 28.74
N TYR A 620 -8.33 -3.87 29.29
CA TYR A 620 -9.31 -4.39 30.25
C TYR A 620 -8.86 -4.29 31.72
N SER A 621 -7.75 -3.61 32.02
CA SER A 621 -7.20 -3.59 33.38
C SER A 621 -8.07 -2.90 34.45
N GLY A 622 -9.09 -2.14 34.02
CA GLY A 622 -10.07 -1.51 34.90
C GLY A 622 -11.15 -2.45 35.47
N PHE A 623 -11.28 -3.67 34.96
CA PHE A 623 -12.40 -4.57 35.32
C PHE A 623 -12.16 -5.40 36.59
N ALA A 624 -13.26 -5.77 37.24
CA ALA A 624 -13.28 -6.48 38.54
C ALA A 624 -13.56 -8.00 38.43
N GLU A 625 -13.57 -8.53 37.21
CA GLU A 625 -13.77 -9.95 36.88
C GLU A 625 -12.92 -10.26 35.63
N GLY A 626 -12.39 -11.48 35.52
CA GLY A 626 -11.57 -11.87 34.38
C GLY A 626 -12.33 -11.88 33.05
N VAL A 627 -11.62 -11.72 31.96
CA VAL A 627 -12.13 -11.62 30.59
C VAL A 627 -11.74 -12.81 29.73
N SER A 628 -12.47 -12.99 28.63
CA SER A 628 -12.02 -13.77 27.49
C SER A 628 -12.10 -12.89 26.25
N VAL A 629 -10.94 -12.60 25.67
CA VAL A 629 -10.75 -11.62 24.60
C VAL A 629 -10.00 -12.28 23.45
N ARG A 630 -10.36 -11.92 22.23
CA ARG A 630 -9.68 -12.34 21.01
C ARG A 630 -9.25 -11.09 20.26
N ALA A 631 -7.95 -10.94 20.04
CA ALA A 631 -7.41 -9.96 19.11
C ALA A 631 -7.86 -10.30 17.68
N THR A 632 -7.91 -9.29 16.81
CA THR A 632 -8.49 -9.38 15.47
C THR A 632 -7.84 -8.35 14.57
N THR A 633 -7.63 -8.62 13.28
CA THR A 633 -7.10 -7.60 12.37
C THR A 633 -8.18 -6.83 11.60
N THR A 634 -9.37 -7.42 11.42
CA THR A 634 -10.51 -6.80 10.69
C THR A 634 -11.88 -7.39 11.05
N ALA A 635 -11.94 -8.66 11.49
CA ALA A 635 -13.20 -9.33 11.75
C ALA A 635 -13.73 -9.05 13.16
N GLU A 636 -15.00 -8.62 13.28
CA GLU A 636 -15.69 -8.50 14.56
C GLU A 636 -15.64 -9.82 15.37
N THR A 637 -15.16 -9.73 16.60
CA THR A 637 -15.27 -10.80 17.61
C THR A 637 -15.91 -10.29 18.89
N LEU A 638 -16.27 -11.22 19.77
CA LEU A 638 -16.96 -10.93 21.02
C LEU A 638 -16.00 -11.09 22.20
N ALA A 639 -15.63 -9.99 22.83
CA ALA A 639 -14.93 -10.00 24.11
C ALA A 639 -15.96 -10.12 25.25
N ARG A 640 -15.64 -10.97 26.24
CA ARG A 640 -16.61 -11.38 27.26
C ARG A 640 -16.00 -11.33 28.65
N LEU A 641 -16.66 -10.63 29.57
CA LEU A 641 -16.43 -10.84 31.00
C LEU A 641 -16.92 -12.23 31.43
N ASN A 642 -16.13 -12.93 32.25
CA ASN A 642 -16.33 -14.32 32.66
C ASN A 642 -17.51 -14.48 33.64
N GLY A 643 -18.72 -14.49 33.08
CA GLY A 643 -19.98 -14.64 33.83
C GLY A 643 -21.03 -13.58 33.49
N SER A 644 -20.62 -12.51 32.78
CA SER A 644 -21.50 -11.43 32.35
C SER A 644 -22.43 -11.84 31.19
N THR A 645 -23.57 -11.14 31.11
CA THR A 645 -24.42 -11.10 29.92
C THR A 645 -24.08 -9.95 28.97
N VAL A 646 -23.22 -9.04 29.43
CA VAL A 646 -22.68 -7.92 28.66
C VAL A 646 -21.41 -8.39 27.94
N VAL A 647 -21.21 -7.91 26.72
CA VAL A 647 -20.25 -8.41 25.74
C VAL A 647 -19.85 -7.23 24.87
N ASP A 648 -18.56 -7.06 24.65
CA ASP A 648 -18.04 -6.05 23.73
C ASP A 648 -17.82 -6.66 22.34
N ILE A 649 -17.93 -5.84 21.31
CA ILE A 649 -17.61 -6.17 19.93
C ILE A 649 -16.25 -5.54 19.64
N ILE A 650 -15.25 -6.35 19.26
CA ILE A 650 -13.89 -5.88 18.93
C ILE A 650 -13.55 -6.20 17.47
N SER A 651 -12.99 -5.24 16.75
CA SER A 651 -12.44 -5.40 15.40
C SER A 651 -11.17 -4.55 15.22
N GLY A 652 -10.14 -5.05 14.54
CA GLY A 652 -8.90 -4.29 14.27
C GLY A 652 -8.19 -3.87 15.56
N VAL A 653 -7.81 -4.85 16.38
CA VAL A 653 -7.05 -4.70 17.62
C VAL A 653 -6.13 -5.90 17.78
N GLU A 654 -4.83 -5.66 17.74
CA GLU A 654 -3.78 -6.69 17.78
C GLU A 654 -3.32 -7.03 19.18
N ASN A 655 -3.41 -6.09 20.13
CA ASN A 655 -2.84 -6.24 21.46
C ASN A 655 -3.93 -6.21 22.53
N VAL A 656 -3.73 -6.99 23.59
CA VAL A 656 -4.71 -7.11 24.67
C VAL A 656 -4.02 -7.02 26.01
N ILE A 657 -4.47 -6.08 26.84
CA ILE A 657 -4.15 -6.01 28.26
C ILE A 657 -5.37 -6.53 29.02
N GLY A 658 -5.16 -7.59 29.80
CA GLY A 658 -6.15 -8.25 30.65
C GLY A 658 -6.44 -7.50 31.96
N THR A 659 -6.99 -8.23 32.91
CA THR A 659 -7.47 -7.76 34.21
C THR A 659 -6.48 -8.11 35.34
N ASP A 660 -6.83 -7.87 36.61
CA ASP A 660 -6.08 -8.44 37.74
C ASP A 660 -6.73 -9.79 38.21
N PHE A 661 -7.39 -10.51 37.29
CA PHE A 661 -8.05 -11.82 37.50
C PHE A 661 -7.80 -12.78 36.33
N GLY A 662 -8.01 -14.09 36.57
CA GLY A 662 -7.78 -15.14 35.57
C GLY A 662 -8.51 -14.96 34.23
N ASP A 663 -7.72 -14.71 33.19
CA ASP A 663 -8.16 -14.37 31.84
C ASP A 663 -7.93 -15.49 30.81
N VAL A 664 -8.57 -15.38 29.65
CA VAL A 664 -8.32 -16.24 28.49
C VAL A 664 -8.14 -15.37 27.23
N LEU A 665 -6.89 -15.14 26.86
CA LEU A 665 -6.47 -14.22 25.80
C LEU A 665 -6.06 -14.98 24.54
N PHE A 666 -6.64 -14.62 23.40
CA PHE A 666 -6.29 -15.17 22.09
C PHE A 666 -5.71 -14.09 21.19
N GLY A 667 -4.59 -14.38 20.52
CA GLY A 667 -4.05 -13.59 19.42
C GLY A 667 -4.61 -14.01 18.06
N THR A 668 -3.79 -13.85 17.03
CA THR A 668 -4.15 -13.82 15.60
C THR A 668 -3.21 -14.69 14.74
N GLU A 669 -2.94 -14.28 13.49
CA GLU A 669 -1.90 -14.85 12.62
C GLU A 669 -0.71 -13.87 12.42
N ILE A 670 -0.71 -12.74 13.13
CA ILE A 670 0.38 -11.76 13.18
C ILE A 670 0.86 -11.57 14.63
N GLY A 671 2.09 -11.08 14.81
CA GLY A 671 2.69 -10.94 16.15
C GLY A 671 1.90 -10.01 17.07
N ASN A 672 1.36 -10.55 18.16
CA ASN A 672 0.53 -9.85 19.14
C ASN A 672 1.26 -9.65 20.47
N ARG A 673 0.91 -8.60 21.24
CA ARG A 673 1.23 -8.48 22.67
C ARG A 673 -0.01 -8.83 23.50
N LEU A 674 0.10 -9.88 24.31
CA LEU A 674 -0.93 -10.32 25.24
C LEU A 674 -0.38 -10.25 26.67
N GLU A 675 -1.04 -9.48 27.54
CA GLU A 675 -0.61 -9.23 28.92
C GLU A 675 -1.73 -9.57 29.91
N GLY A 676 -1.60 -10.65 30.68
CA GLY A 676 -2.61 -11.12 31.65
C GLY A 676 -2.58 -10.37 32.99
N ARG A 677 -1.42 -9.82 33.35
CA ARG A 677 -1.12 -9.03 34.57
C ARG A 677 -1.19 -9.79 35.88
N GLY A 678 -2.31 -10.41 36.22
CA GLY A 678 -2.49 -11.07 37.50
C GLY A 678 -3.72 -11.95 37.55
N GLY A 679 -3.60 -13.11 38.17
CA GLY A 679 -4.62 -14.15 38.03
C GLY A 679 -3.98 -15.48 37.68
N ASN A 680 -4.71 -16.30 36.94
CA ASN A 680 -4.20 -17.56 36.43
C ASN A 680 -4.64 -17.62 34.97
N ASP A 681 -3.77 -17.12 34.10
CA ASP A 681 -4.15 -16.70 32.75
C ASP A 681 -3.83 -17.77 31.72
N LEU A 682 -4.64 -17.82 30.66
CA LEU A 682 -4.48 -18.74 29.54
C LEU A 682 -4.27 -17.96 28.24
N PHE A 683 -3.09 -18.12 27.66
CA PHE A 683 -2.69 -17.49 26.41
C PHE A 683 -2.76 -18.48 25.25
N HIS A 684 -3.34 -18.02 24.15
CA HIS A 684 -3.29 -18.65 22.85
C HIS A 684 -2.81 -17.62 21.84
N GLY A 685 -1.49 -17.43 21.73
CA GLY A 685 -0.90 -16.46 20.81
C GLY A 685 -1.40 -16.63 19.38
N GLY A 686 -1.24 -17.84 18.85
CA GLY A 686 -1.64 -18.19 17.49
C GLY A 686 -0.39 -18.30 16.61
N ALA A 687 -0.48 -17.87 15.36
CA ALA A 687 0.72 -17.75 14.53
C ALA A 687 1.25 -16.33 14.61
N GLY A 688 2.57 -16.16 14.68
CA GLY A 688 3.16 -14.83 14.84
C GLY A 688 4.55 -14.92 15.43
N ALA A 689 4.99 -13.82 16.00
CA ALA A 689 6.11 -13.77 16.93
C ALA A 689 5.61 -12.97 18.14
N ASP A 690 4.94 -13.66 19.05
CA ASP A 690 4.10 -13.03 20.05
C ASP A 690 4.88 -12.61 21.29
N VAL A 691 4.34 -11.66 22.05
CA VAL A 691 4.85 -11.28 23.37
C VAL A 691 3.80 -11.68 24.40
N LEU A 692 4.03 -12.82 25.06
CA LEU A 692 3.14 -13.40 26.04
C LEU A 692 3.65 -13.10 27.45
N ILE A 693 2.88 -12.34 28.21
CA ILE A 693 3.21 -11.93 29.57
C ILE A 693 2.07 -12.37 30.48
N GLY A 694 2.31 -13.37 31.33
CA GLY A 694 1.38 -13.74 32.41
C GLY A 694 1.34 -12.65 33.46
N GLY A 695 1.98 -12.89 34.61
CA GLY A 695 2.30 -11.84 35.57
C GLY A 695 2.31 -12.36 37.00
N ASP A 696 1.41 -11.82 37.84
CA ASP A 696 1.21 -12.26 39.21
C ASP A 696 0.25 -13.47 39.27
N GLY A 697 0.78 -14.68 39.09
CA GLY A 697 0.03 -15.88 39.50
C GLY A 697 0.56 -17.23 39.03
N THR A 698 -0.16 -17.89 38.11
CA THR A 698 0.27 -19.21 37.57
C THR A 698 -0.33 -19.39 36.18
N ASP A 699 0.47 -19.00 35.19
CA ASP A 699 -0.01 -18.64 33.86
C ASP A 699 0.43 -19.65 32.80
N THR A 700 -0.36 -19.79 31.74
CA THR A 700 -0.28 -20.92 30.81
C THR A 700 -0.23 -20.43 29.37
N ALA A 701 0.89 -20.68 28.67
CA ALA A 701 0.95 -20.55 27.21
C ALA A 701 0.51 -21.87 26.56
N SER A 702 -0.46 -21.82 25.65
CA SER A 702 -1.07 -23.02 25.07
C SER A 702 -1.01 -23.03 23.54
N TYR A 703 -0.20 -23.95 23.03
CA TYR A 703 0.06 -24.23 21.62
C TYR A 703 -0.82 -25.35 21.05
N ALA A 704 -1.90 -25.71 21.76
CA ALA A 704 -2.83 -26.81 21.42
C ALA A 704 -3.57 -26.66 20.09
N GLN A 705 -3.44 -25.50 19.43
CA GLN A 705 -4.01 -25.22 18.11
C GLN A 705 -2.97 -25.28 16.98
N SER A 706 -1.68 -25.45 17.32
CA SER A 706 -0.60 -25.33 16.35
C SER A 706 -0.66 -26.37 15.24
N GLY A 707 -0.39 -25.90 14.02
CA GLY A 707 -0.34 -26.73 12.82
C GLY A 707 0.90 -27.64 12.73
N ALA A 708 1.87 -27.51 13.64
CA ALA A 708 3.09 -28.31 13.69
C ALA A 708 3.65 -28.40 15.13
N ALA A 709 4.66 -29.25 15.32
CA ALA A 709 5.33 -29.38 16.61
C ALA A 709 6.05 -28.08 17.05
N VAL A 710 5.97 -27.79 18.34
CA VAL A 710 6.58 -26.65 19.03
C VAL A 710 7.78 -27.07 19.88
N THR A 711 8.68 -26.13 20.12
CA THR A 711 9.80 -26.27 21.06
C THR A 711 9.88 -25.00 21.90
N VAL A 712 9.51 -25.14 23.17
CA VAL A 712 9.28 -24.01 24.08
C VAL A 712 10.07 -24.22 25.36
N ASP A 713 10.87 -23.22 25.73
CA ASP A 713 11.79 -23.26 26.87
C ASP A 713 11.57 -22.04 27.78
N LEU A 714 10.94 -22.28 28.94
CA LEU A 714 10.66 -21.25 29.95
C LEU A 714 11.92 -20.78 30.71
N SER A 715 13.08 -21.42 30.50
CA SER A 715 14.36 -21.01 31.12
C SER A 715 15.09 -19.91 30.32
N ILE A 716 14.62 -19.60 29.10
CA ILE A 716 15.15 -18.52 28.25
C ILE A 716 14.15 -17.38 28.09
N THR A 717 14.67 -16.18 27.84
CA THR A 717 13.88 -14.98 27.46
C THR A 717 14.09 -14.62 25.97
N GLY A 718 14.52 -15.59 25.17
CA GLY A 718 14.73 -15.44 23.73
C GLY A 718 13.54 -15.97 22.93
N PRO A 719 13.55 -15.80 21.59
CA PRO A 719 12.50 -16.32 20.73
C PRO A 719 12.42 -17.85 20.82
N GLN A 720 11.21 -18.36 21.05
CA GLN A 720 10.90 -19.79 20.97
C GLN A 720 10.87 -20.27 19.51
N VAL A 721 10.76 -21.59 19.27
CA VAL A 721 10.90 -22.15 17.90
C VAL A 721 9.93 -23.28 17.60
N GLY A 722 9.54 -23.42 16.34
CA GLY A 722 8.68 -24.50 15.86
C GLY A 722 7.18 -24.20 16.03
N GLY A 723 6.40 -24.63 15.04
CA GLY A 723 4.96 -24.40 15.00
C GLY A 723 4.58 -22.93 15.23
N ASP A 724 3.57 -22.75 16.06
CA ASP A 724 3.01 -21.46 16.47
C ASP A 724 3.95 -20.70 17.42
N ALA A 725 4.82 -21.40 18.15
CA ALA A 725 5.82 -20.79 19.04
C ALA A 725 6.99 -20.10 18.31
N ALA A 726 6.98 -20.02 16.98
CA ALA A 726 8.14 -19.67 16.16
C ALA A 726 8.45 -18.16 16.13
N GLY A 727 9.01 -17.64 17.22
CA GLY A 727 9.39 -16.24 17.38
C GLY A 727 8.98 -15.66 18.73
N ASP A 728 8.12 -16.37 19.47
CA ASP A 728 7.49 -15.90 20.70
C ASP A 728 8.47 -15.55 21.81
N LEU A 729 8.14 -14.51 22.57
CA LEU A 729 8.81 -14.06 23.77
C LEU A 729 7.88 -14.26 24.97
N LEU A 730 8.20 -15.25 25.81
CA LEU A 730 7.44 -15.57 27.02
C LEU A 730 8.11 -14.91 28.23
N SER A 731 7.29 -14.31 29.09
CA SER A 731 7.69 -13.78 30.40
C SER A 731 6.63 -14.12 31.43
N THR A 732 7.07 -14.49 32.64
CA THR A 732 6.18 -14.82 33.77
C THR A 732 5.07 -15.79 33.35
N ILE A 733 5.47 -16.87 32.67
CA ILE A 733 4.65 -18.03 32.32
C ILE A 733 5.23 -19.23 33.07
N GLU A 734 4.40 -19.97 33.78
CA GLU A 734 4.81 -21.16 34.55
C GLU A 734 4.43 -22.46 33.85
N ASN A 735 3.42 -22.45 32.99
CA ASN A 735 2.87 -23.66 32.40
C ASN A 735 2.89 -23.63 30.86
N LEU A 736 3.03 -24.82 30.27
CA LEU A 736 2.97 -25.04 28.84
C LEU A 736 1.98 -26.14 28.49
N VAL A 737 1.22 -25.91 27.43
CA VAL A 737 0.44 -26.96 26.73
C VAL A 737 0.94 -27.05 25.30
N GLY A 738 1.35 -28.23 24.88
CA GLY A 738 1.78 -28.54 23.52
C GLY A 738 0.63 -28.63 22.52
N SER A 739 0.95 -29.16 21.35
CA SER A 739 0.20 -29.20 20.12
C SER A 739 -0.48 -30.57 19.91
N ALA A 740 -0.57 -31.02 18.65
CA ALA A 740 -1.02 -32.35 18.27
C ALA A 740 0.10 -33.15 17.55
N TYR A 741 1.36 -32.79 17.81
CA TYR A 741 2.58 -33.31 17.19
C TYR A 741 3.68 -33.47 18.25
N GLY A 742 4.72 -34.25 17.95
CA GLY A 742 5.83 -34.53 18.87
C GLY A 742 6.62 -33.28 19.30
N ASP A 743 6.31 -32.76 20.48
CA ASP A 743 6.79 -31.49 21.00
C ASP A 743 8.00 -31.61 21.93
N LEU A 744 8.67 -30.48 22.18
CA LEU A 744 9.69 -30.35 23.22
C LEU A 744 9.34 -29.20 24.17
N LEU A 745 8.81 -29.54 25.35
CA LEU A 745 8.41 -28.58 26.38
C LEU A 745 9.42 -28.60 27.53
N ILE A 746 10.03 -27.44 27.80
CA ILE A 746 11.08 -27.27 28.82
C ILE A 746 10.62 -26.19 29.82
N GLY A 747 10.52 -26.56 31.09
CA GLY A 747 10.25 -25.62 32.18
C GLY A 747 11.52 -24.92 32.68
N ASN A 748 11.43 -24.26 33.84
CA ASN A 748 12.49 -23.45 34.41
C ASN A 748 12.91 -23.94 35.82
N ASP A 749 13.37 -23.03 36.69
CA ASP A 749 13.70 -23.35 38.09
C ASP A 749 12.47 -23.16 39.04
N GLY A 750 11.28 -22.99 38.46
CA GLY A 750 9.99 -22.84 39.15
C GLY A 750 9.26 -24.18 39.36
N ASN A 751 7.98 -24.13 39.72
CA ASN A 751 7.13 -25.32 39.65
C ASN A 751 6.30 -25.21 38.37
N ASN A 752 6.59 -26.04 37.36
CA ASN A 752 5.94 -25.94 36.06
C ASN A 752 4.90 -27.05 35.85
N GLN A 753 3.80 -26.74 35.15
CA GLN A 753 2.93 -27.76 34.55
C GLN A 753 3.20 -27.85 33.06
N LEU A 754 3.60 -29.03 32.58
CA LEU A 754 3.84 -29.32 31.18
C LEU A 754 2.86 -30.40 30.71
N ASP A 755 2.05 -30.11 29.69
CA ASP A 755 1.10 -31.04 29.07
C ASP A 755 1.46 -31.18 27.58
N GLY A 756 1.87 -32.37 27.13
CA GLY A 756 2.31 -32.62 25.75
C GLY A 756 1.17 -32.51 24.75
N GLY A 757 0.06 -33.20 25.01
CA GLY A 757 -1.17 -33.12 24.21
C GLY A 757 -1.45 -34.42 23.45
N ASP A 758 -1.51 -34.35 22.13
CA ASP A 758 -1.43 -35.53 21.26
C ASP A 758 -0.05 -35.49 20.60
N GLY A 759 0.74 -36.55 20.61
CA GLY A 759 2.12 -36.42 20.15
C GLY A 759 3.01 -37.61 20.45
N ASN A 760 4.31 -37.39 20.38
CA ASN A 760 5.34 -38.28 20.94
C ASN A 760 6.31 -37.32 21.62
N ASP A 761 5.96 -36.90 22.83
CA ASP A 761 6.43 -35.62 23.35
C ASP A 761 7.64 -35.79 24.28
N VAL A 762 8.47 -34.75 24.36
CA VAL A 762 9.62 -34.70 25.26
C VAL A 762 9.41 -33.58 26.28
N LEU A 763 9.18 -33.97 27.53
CA LEU A 763 8.93 -33.05 28.64
C LEU A 763 10.15 -32.99 29.56
N ARG A 764 10.62 -31.78 29.86
CA ARG A 764 11.73 -31.53 30.77
C ARG A 764 11.31 -30.46 31.78
N GLY A 765 10.85 -30.88 32.96
CA GLY A 765 10.41 -29.98 34.04
C GLY A 765 11.44 -28.89 34.37
N GLY A 766 12.62 -29.28 34.82
CA GLY A 766 13.68 -28.34 35.20
C GLY A 766 14.10 -28.59 36.64
N ALA A 767 14.25 -27.55 37.45
CA ALA A 767 14.39 -27.71 38.88
C ALA A 767 13.13 -27.19 39.56
N GLY A 768 12.38 -28.04 40.26
CA GLY A 768 11.07 -27.63 40.73
C GLY A 768 10.35 -28.69 41.53
N VAL A 769 9.04 -28.55 41.58
CA VAL A 769 8.09 -29.62 41.85
C VAL A 769 7.13 -29.64 40.67
N ASP A 770 7.53 -30.34 39.62
CA ASP A 770 6.88 -30.21 38.31
C ASP A 770 5.72 -31.19 38.14
N THR A 771 4.80 -30.87 37.25
CA THR A 771 3.66 -31.72 36.91
C THR A 771 3.67 -31.97 35.41
N MET A 772 4.01 -33.19 35.00
CA MET A 772 4.19 -33.56 33.59
C MET A 772 3.12 -34.56 33.14
N PHE A 773 2.43 -34.23 32.05
CA PHE A 773 1.44 -35.07 31.36
C PHE A 773 1.87 -35.27 29.91
N GLY A 774 2.13 -36.51 29.48
CA GLY A 774 2.41 -36.78 28.06
C GLY A 774 1.19 -36.56 27.18
N GLY A 775 0.07 -37.20 27.54
CA GLY A 775 -1.19 -37.11 26.79
C GLY A 775 -1.41 -38.38 25.96
N ASN A 776 -1.47 -38.26 24.64
CA ASN A 776 -1.67 -39.39 23.72
C ASN A 776 -0.48 -39.62 22.77
N GLY A 777 0.43 -40.52 23.16
CA GLY A 777 1.23 -41.27 22.19
C GLY A 777 2.32 -42.12 22.82
N ILE A 778 3.58 -41.75 22.59
CA ILE A 778 4.76 -42.38 23.20
C ILE A 778 5.62 -41.26 23.77
N ASP A 779 5.42 -40.98 25.05
CA ASP A 779 5.86 -39.72 25.65
C ASP A 779 7.03 -39.94 26.61
N THR A 780 7.92 -38.94 26.70
CA THR A 780 9.25 -39.07 27.29
C THR A 780 9.51 -37.96 28.30
N VAL A 781 9.81 -38.31 29.56
CA VAL A 781 10.39 -37.36 30.52
C VAL A 781 11.92 -37.38 30.45
N ASP A 782 12.53 -36.21 30.24
CA ASP A 782 13.96 -36.06 30.03
C ASP A 782 14.65 -35.35 31.21
N TYR A 783 15.48 -36.11 31.94
CA TYR A 783 16.32 -35.60 33.03
C TYR A 783 17.81 -35.56 32.68
N SER A 784 18.19 -35.65 31.39
CA SER A 784 19.58 -35.66 30.92
C SER A 784 20.42 -34.46 31.35
N THR A 785 19.77 -33.30 31.56
CA THR A 785 20.38 -32.05 32.04
C THR A 785 20.53 -31.97 33.56
N SER A 786 19.95 -32.90 34.32
CA SER A 786 19.96 -32.88 35.79
C SER A 786 21.39 -32.87 36.35
N THR A 787 21.66 -31.94 37.25
CA THR A 787 22.98 -31.76 37.89
C THR A 787 23.25 -32.73 39.06
N ALA A 788 22.31 -33.63 39.34
CA ALA A 788 22.46 -34.73 40.29
C ALA A 788 21.61 -35.94 39.88
N ALA A 789 21.83 -37.07 40.57
CA ALA A 789 21.13 -38.32 40.29
C ALA A 789 19.61 -38.21 40.51
N VAL A 790 18.85 -38.82 39.60
CA VAL A 790 17.39 -38.87 39.59
C VAL A 790 16.88 -40.29 39.86
N GLY A 791 15.80 -40.37 40.63
CA GLY A 791 15.02 -41.57 40.90
C GLY A 791 13.62 -41.38 40.34
N VAL A 792 13.29 -42.06 39.25
CA VAL A 792 12.08 -41.83 38.45
C VAL A 792 11.33 -43.13 38.27
N GLY A 793 10.00 -43.11 38.43
CA GLY A 793 9.17 -44.31 38.38
C GLY A 793 7.79 -44.07 37.78
N LEU A 794 7.47 -44.73 36.66
CA LEU A 794 6.19 -44.61 35.96
C LEU A 794 5.06 -45.44 36.60
N SER A 795 5.38 -46.24 37.64
CA SER A 795 4.41 -47.10 38.32
C SER A 795 4.09 -46.65 39.75
N ASN A 796 2.84 -46.79 40.15
CA ASN A 796 2.39 -46.61 41.54
C ASN A 796 2.99 -47.64 42.54
N THR A 797 3.79 -48.60 42.05
CA THR A 797 4.56 -49.55 42.87
C THR A 797 6.01 -49.11 43.11
N PHE A 798 6.45 -48.03 42.46
CA PHE A 798 7.73 -47.38 42.74
C PHE A 798 7.74 -46.96 44.21
N THR A 799 8.56 -47.63 45.03
CA THR A 799 8.53 -47.50 46.49
C THR A 799 9.89 -47.19 47.10
N PRO A 800 10.31 -45.90 47.11
CA PRO A 800 11.37 -45.39 47.96
C PRO A 800 10.81 -44.42 49.02
N THR A 801 10.52 -44.95 50.22
CA THR A 801 10.21 -44.23 51.49
C THR A 801 9.06 -43.20 51.56
N SER A 802 8.61 -42.56 50.47
CA SER A 802 7.51 -41.58 50.49
C SER A 802 6.97 -41.22 49.09
N GLY A 803 5.99 -41.98 48.60
CA GLY A 803 5.15 -41.57 47.45
C GLY A 803 5.69 -41.88 46.06
N SER A 804 4.80 -41.77 45.07
CA SER A 804 5.02 -42.04 43.64
C SER A 804 5.59 -40.82 42.88
N LEU A 805 6.44 -40.05 43.56
CA LEU A 805 7.04 -38.82 43.02
C LEU A 805 8.48 -39.10 42.59
N GLY A 806 8.97 -38.32 41.63
CA GLY A 806 10.40 -38.31 41.31
C GLY A 806 11.24 -37.91 42.54
N GLN A 807 12.52 -38.31 42.58
CA GLN A 807 13.40 -38.04 43.71
C GLN A 807 14.85 -37.74 43.31
N GLY A 808 15.41 -36.67 43.87
CA GLY A 808 16.81 -36.29 43.66
C GLY A 808 17.01 -35.57 42.33
N GLY A 809 18.03 -34.68 42.30
CA GLY A 809 18.28 -33.83 41.14
C GLY A 809 17.06 -33.02 40.75
N HIS A 810 16.82 -32.95 39.44
CA HIS A 810 15.68 -32.26 38.83
C HIS A 810 14.35 -32.97 39.10
N ALA A 811 14.34 -34.29 39.29
CA ALA A 811 13.12 -35.04 39.53
C ALA A 811 12.44 -34.79 40.89
N ALA A 812 12.97 -33.92 41.75
CA ALA A 812 12.82 -33.97 43.20
C ALA A 812 11.47 -33.45 43.77
N GLY A 813 10.41 -34.20 43.54
CA GLY A 813 9.05 -33.89 43.98
C GLY A 813 8.01 -34.07 42.87
N ASP A 814 8.48 -34.22 41.63
CA ASP A 814 7.67 -34.21 40.42
C ASP A 814 6.54 -35.24 40.44
N PHE A 815 5.39 -34.79 39.95
CA PHE A 815 4.31 -35.64 39.51
C PHE A 815 4.46 -35.95 38.02
N ILE A 816 4.67 -37.23 37.71
CA ILE A 816 4.71 -37.74 36.35
C ILE A 816 3.41 -38.52 36.13
N SER A 817 2.66 -38.19 35.08
CA SER A 817 1.41 -38.86 34.77
C SER A 817 1.63 -40.33 34.39
N SER A 818 0.54 -41.11 34.37
CA SER A 818 0.57 -42.48 33.83
C SER A 818 0.45 -42.56 32.31
N SER A 819 0.61 -41.44 31.60
CA SER A 819 0.65 -41.33 30.13
C SER A 819 2.06 -40.89 29.69
N ILE A 820 3.07 -41.42 30.38
CA ILE A 820 4.47 -41.27 30.03
C ILE A 820 4.99 -42.69 29.95
N GLU A 821 5.66 -43.01 28.85
CA GLU A 821 6.15 -44.34 28.54
C GLU A 821 7.67 -44.41 28.67
N ASN A 822 8.39 -43.30 28.49
CA ASN A 822 9.84 -43.29 28.40
C ASN A 822 10.48 -42.37 29.46
N ILE A 823 11.70 -42.72 29.89
CA ILE A 823 12.51 -41.90 30.80
C ILE A 823 13.94 -41.81 30.29
N ILE A 824 14.49 -40.59 30.22
CA ILE A 824 15.92 -40.34 30.01
C ILE A 824 16.58 -39.93 31.33
N GLY A 825 17.59 -40.68 31.74
CA GLY A 825 18.44 -40.40 32.90
C GLY A 825 19.47 -39.29 32.65
N SER A 826 20.02 -38.82 33.76
CA SER A 826 21.05 -37.80 33.89
C SER A 826 22.47 -38.31 33.56
N ASN A 827 23.49 -37.55 33.98
CA ASN A 827 24.89 -37.99 33.96
C ASN A 827 25.40 -38.47 35.35
N PHE A 828 24.48 -38.90 36.21
CA PHE A 828 24.74 -39.39 37.57
C PHE A 828 24.07 -40.76 37.83
N ASN A 829 24.28 -41.32 39.02
CA ASN A 829 23.88 -42.70 39.34
C ASN A 829 22.37 -42.86 39.53
N ASP A 830 21.64 -43.10 38.44
CA ASP A 830 20.18 -42.98 38.42
C ASP A 830 19.44 -44.26 38.80
N THR A 831 18.15 -44.14 39.10
CA THR A 831 17.25 -45.27 39.31
C THR A 831 15.95 -45.03 38.55
N LEU A 832 15.82 -45.69 37.40
CA LEU A 832 14.70 -45.56 36.48
C LEU A 832 13.84 -46.82 36.53
N GLN A 833 12.52 -46.67 36.61
CA GLN A 833 11.58 -47.78 36.60
C GLN A 833 10.35 -47.48 35.74
N GLY A 834 10.04 -48.35 34.79
CA GLY A 834 8.80 -48.29 34.01
C GLY A 834 7.58 -48.83 34.77
N ASN A 835 6.53 -49.15 34.02
CA ASN A 835 5.20 -49.48 34.54
C ASN A 835 4.74 -50.90 34.12
N VAL A 836 3.64 -51.00 33.37
CA VAL A 836 3.04 -52.27 32.89
C VAL A 836 2.67 -52.20 31.40
N VAL A 837 3.06 -51.11 30.72
CA VAL A 837 3.08 -50.97 29.26
C VAL A 837 4.54 -50.93 28.79
N ALA A 838 4.78 -51.09 27.50
CA ALA A 838 6.13 -51.06 26.95
C ALA A 838 6.79 -49.69 27.18
N ASN A 839 7.99 -49.68 27.79
CA ASN A 839 8.72 -48.48 28.17
C ASN A 839 10.13 -48.44 27.58
N THR A 840 10.64 -47.24 27.24
CA THR A 840 12.06 -47.03 26.92
C THR A 840 12.75 -46.30 28.07
N LEU A 841 13.75 -46.94 28.68
CA LEU A 841 14.54 -46.40 29.78
C LEU A 841 15.98 -46.19 29.34
N ILE A 842 16.44 -44.94 29.33
CA ILE A 842 17.78 -44.56 28.86
C ILE A 842 18.65 -44.16 30.05
N SER A 843 19.77 -44.84 30.25
CA SER A 843 20.57 -44.69 31.47
C SER A 843 21.24 -43.34 31.63
N GLY A 844 21.61 -42.69 30.52
CA GLY A 844 22.59 -41.62 30.54
C GLY A 844 23.95 -42.11 31.06
N GLY A 845 24.70 -41.21 31.70
CA GLY A 845 26.01 -41.49 32.29
C GLY A 845 25.91 -41.84 33.77
N GLY A 846 26.59 -42.89 34.24
CA GLY A 846 26.60 -43.18 35.68
C GLY A 846 26.68 -44.66 36.03
N THR A 847 26.33 -44.95 37.28
CA THR A 847 26.19 -46.30 37.86
C THR A 847 24.70 -46.55 38.12
N ASP A 848 23.99 -46.90 37.05
CA ASP A 848 22.54 -46.68 36.96
C ASP A 848 21.76 -47.98 37.18
N VAL A 849 20.52 -47.87 37.62
CA VAL A 849 19.60 -48.99 37.83
C VAL A 849 18.38 -48.80 36.95
N LEU A 850 18.24 -49.63 35.92
CA LEU A 850 17.11 -49.61 34.99
C LEU A 850 16.24 -50.84 35.23
N ARG A 851 14.93 -50.63 35.35
CA ARG A 851 13.92 -51.69 35.58
C ARG A 851 12.77 -51.47 34.61
N GLY A 852 12.65 -52.29 33.57
CA GLY A 852 11.58 -52.17 32.57
C GLY A 852 10.21 -52.15 33.25
N GLY A 853 9.83 -53.28 33.83
CA GLY A 853 8.61 -53.39 34.62
C GLY A 853 7.80 -54.62 34.22
N GLY A 854 7.22 -54.56 33.02
CA GLY A 854 6.47 -55.64 32.40
C GLY A 854 5.65 -55.14 31.20
N ALA A 855 5.35 -56.05 30.27
CA ALA A 855 5.31 -55.79 28.82
C ALA A 855 6.74 -55.84 28.23
N ALA A 856 6.93 -55.44 26.97
CA ALA A 856 8.20 -55.58 26.26
C ALA A 856 8.95 -54.25 26.27
N ASP A 857 9.96 -54.14 27.13
CA ASP A 857 10.64 -52.88 27.45
C ASP A 857 12.00 -52.75 26.74
N ILE A 858 12.45 -51.53 26.48
CA ILE A 858 13.75 -51.22 25.89
C ILE A 858 14.63 -50.53 26.94
N LEU A 859 15.72 -51.19 27.36
CA LEU A 859 16.65 -50.65 28.35
C LEU A 859 17.97 -50.29 27.67
N VAL A 860 18.24 -48.98 27.54
CA VAL A 860 19.39 -48.43 26.81
C VAL A 860 20.50 -48.00 27.77
N ALA A 861 21.70 -48.56 27.57
CA ALA A 861 22.90 -48.31 28.37
C ALA A 861 23.97 -47.58 27.55
N ASN A 862 23.87 -46.24 27.49
CA ASN A 862 24.63 -45.38 26.57
C ASN A 862 25.79 -44.56 27.20
N GLY A 863 25.88 -44.47 28.53
CA GLY A 863 26.86 -43.60 29.20
C GLY A 863 28.35 -43.97 29.02
N ALA A 864 29.13 -43.02 28.51
CA ALA A 864 30.49 -43.20 27.98
C ALA A 864 31.66 -43.12 29.00
N THR A 865 31.58 -43.79 30.16
CA THR A 865 32.75 -43.97 31.07
C THR A 865 33.20 -45.43 31.17
N PRO A 866 34.11 -45.89 30.29
CA PRO A 866 34.69 -47.23 30.37
C PRO A 866 35.48 -47.44 31.67
N GLY A 867 35.02 -48.39 32.49
CA GLY A 867 35.83 -49.01 33.55
C GLY A 867 35.66 -48.50 34.99
N THR A 868 34.80 -47.52 35.26
CA THR A 868 34.49 -47.06 36.64
C THR A 868 33.03 -47.20 37.04
N SER A 869 32.11 -47.13 36.08
CA SER A 869 30.68 -46.99 36.32
C SER A 869 29.94 -48.26 35.88
N VAL A 870 28.91 -48.66 36.65
CA VAL A 870 28.31 -50.00 36.59
C VAL A 870 26.78 -49.92 36.48
N ARG A 871 26.22 -50.33 35.35
CA ARG A 871 24.77 -50.35 35.12
C ARG A 871 24.13 -51.69 35.41
N SER A 872 23.04 -51.67 36.16
CA SER A 872 22.24 -52.85 36.51
C SER A 872 20.90 -52.79 35.76
N LEU A 873 20.72 -53.69 34.81
CA LEU A 873 19.55 -53.80 33.97
C LEU A 873 18.71 -54.99 34.44
N TYR A 874 17.41 -54.75 34.59
CA TYR A 874 16.40 -55.74 34.91
C TYR A 874 15.25 -55.52 33.93
N GLY A 875 14.93 -56.50 33.09
CA GLY A 875 13.75 -56.42 32.23
C GLY A 875 12.49 -56.39 33.10
N GLU A 876 12.19 -57.54 33.70
CA GLU A 876 11.15 -57.66 34.71
C GLU A 876 11.54 -57.03 36.06
N GLY A 877 10.58 -56.40 36.74
CA GLY A 877 10.79 -55.83 38.08
C GLY A 877 11.03 -56.89 39.16
N VAL A 878 12.29 -57.01 39.63
CA VAL A 878 12.71 -58.05 40.59
C VAL A 878 11.73 -58.22 41.76
N ALA A 879 11.09 -59.39 41.81
CA ALA A 879 10.13 -59.86 42.83
C ALA A 879 8.68 -59.37 42.76
N ASN A 880 8.17 -58.87 41.62
CA ASN A 880 6.73 -58.93 41.31
C ASN A 880 6.43 -60.09 40.33
N ASN A 881 5.19 -60.60 40.33
CA ASN A 881 4.75 -61.60 39.34
C ASN A 881 4.20 -60.86 38.11
N GLY A 882 5.05 -60.09 37.42
CA GLY A 882 4.73 -59.46 36.15
C GLY A 882 4.25 -60.47 35.09
N THR A 883 3.55 -59.98 34.07
CA THR A 883 3.21 -60.81 32.91
C THR A 883 4.38 -60.74 31.96
N ALA A 884 5.08 -61.87 31.76
CA ALA A 884 6.39 -61.89 31.12
C ALA A 884 6.42 -61.13 29.78
N GLY A 885 7.40 -60.22 29.69
CA GLY A 885 7.74 -59.45 28.52
C GLY A 885 8.59 -60.21 27.50
N ILE A 886 9.01 -59.49 26.47
CA ILE A 886 10.20 -59.81 25.69
C ILE A 886 10.98 -58.50 25.57
N ASP A 887 11.90 -58.30 26.49
CA ASP A 887 12.65 -57.06 26.64
C ASP A 887 13.83 -57.00 25.67
N THR A 888 14.25 -55.77 25.35
CA THR A 888 15.42 -55.49 24.51
C THR A 888 16.45 -54.69 25.30
N PHE A 889 17.64 -55.26 25.49
CA PHE A 889 18.74 -54.59 26.17
C PHE A 889 19.72 -54.01 25.15
N VAL A 890 19.78 -52.68 25.04
CA VAL A 890 20.63 -51.96 24.09
C VAL A 890 21.89 -51.50 24.80
N ILE A 891 23.04 -52.07 24.43
CA ILE A 891 24.32 -51.88 25.12
C ILE A 891 25.31 -51.17 24.19
N GLN A 892 25.50 -49.87 24.42
CA GLN A 892 26.39 -49.03 23.60
C GLN A 892 27.71 -48.70 24.31
N ALA A 893 27.77 -48.68 25.65
CA ALA A 893 29.01 -48.34 26.36
C ALA A 893 29.11 -48.95 27.78
N GLY A 894 30.31 -48.96 28.34
CA GLY A 894 30.55 -49.12 29.79
C GLY A 894 30.45 -50.55 30.33
N ALA A 895 30.30 -50.70 31.65
CA ALA A 895 30.18 -52.00 32.31
C ALA A 895 28.72 -52.26 32.71
N ASN A 896 28.11 -53.29 32.14
CA ASN A 896 26.66 -53.52 32.20
C ASN A 896 26.35 -54.93 32.72
N TYR A 897 25.25 -55.07 33.47
CA TYR A 897 24.82 -56.31 34.09
C TYR A 897 23.33 -56.51 33.84
N ILE A 898 22.97 -57.44 32.95
CA ILE A 898 21.59 -57.93 32.85
C ILE A 898 21.44 -59.01 33.92
N LEU A 899 20.65 -58.70 34.95
CA LEU A 899 20.60 -59.48 36.18
C LEU A 899 19.44 -60.48 36.23
N ASP A 900 18.41 -60.26 35.42
CA ASP A 900 17.25 -61.14 35.24
C ASP A 900 16.96 -61.24 33.75
N TYR A 901 17.61 -62.19 33.07
CA TYR A 901 17.46 -62.44 31.63
C TYR A 901 16.58 -63.68 31.39
N GLN A 902 15.57 -63.56 30.55
CA GLN A 902 14.70 -64.65 30.10
C GLN A 902 14.95 -65.06 28.65
N ILE A 903 14.65 -66.33 28.36
CA ILE A 903 14.86 -66.93 27.04
C ILE A 903 13.89 -66.30 26.04
N GLY A 904 14.45 -65.57 25.07
CA GLY A 904 13.72 -64.90 24.00
C GLY A 904 13.81 -63.38 24.05
N GLU A 905 14.35 -62.79 25.12
CA GLU A 905 14.73 -61.37 25.20
C GLU A 905 15.94 -61.09 24.31
N ASP A 906 15.95 -59.92 23.68
CA ASP A 906 16.97 -59.52 22.70
C ASP A 906 18.07 -58.65 23.34
N ILE A 907 19.31 -58.81 22.87
CA ILE A 907 20.47 -58.01 23.28
C ILE A 907 21.07 -57.36 22.04
N VAL A 908 20.94 -56.04 21.95
CA VAL A 908 21.54 -55.24 20.87
C VAL A 908 22.87 -54.67 21.36
N VAL A 909 23.93 -54.85 20.58
CA VAL A 909 25.25 -54.26 20.85
C VAL A 909 25.75 -53.44 19.66
N ASP A 910 26.49 -52.39 19.93
CA ASP A 910 27.04 -51.47 18.93
C ASP A 910 28.16 -52.09 18.06
N ALA A 911 28.89 -53.06 18.60
CA ALA A 911 30.16 -53.51 18.03
C ALA A 911 30.37 -55.04 18.07
N SER A 912 31.34 -55.49 17.29
CA SER A 912 31.83 -56.88 17.33
C SER A 912 32.39 -57.24 18.71
N TYR A 913 31.97 -58.39 19.24
CA TYR A 913 32.25 -58.82 20.60
C TYR A 913 32.99 -60.15 20.70
N SER A 914 33.56 -60.41 21.88
CA SER A 914 34.04 -61.73 22.30
C SER A 914 33.17 -62.28 23.43
N ALA A 915 32.61 -63.47 23.23
CA ALA A 915 31.69 -64.13 24.17
C ALA A 915 32.40 -65.24 24.97
N VAL A 916 32.34 -65.19 26.30
CA VAL A 916 32.93 -66.20 27.20
C VAL A 916 32.00 -66.46 28.39
N LEU A 917 31.67 -67.74 28.64
CA LEU A 917 31.02 -68.14 29.87
C LEU A 917 32.00 -68.03 31.05
N THR A 918 31.64 -67.24 32.06
CA THR A 918 32.45 -66.98 33.27
C THR A 918 31.59 -67.16 34.52
N THR A 919 32.20 -66.99 35.70
CA THR A 919 31.47 -66.79 36.96
C THR A 919 31.45 -65.30 37.33
N PHE A 920 30.31 -64.78 37.74
CA PHE A 920 30.13 -63.42 38.23
C PHE A 920 29.08 -63.41 39.37
N ASN A 921 29.29 -62.65 40.45
CA ASN A 921 28.40 -62.57 41.62
C ASN A 921 27.86 -63.93 42.15
N SER A 922 28.69 -64.97 42.16
CA SER A 922 28.36 -66.35 42.57
C SER A 922 27.39 -67.11 41.63
N ALA A 923 27.04 -66.55 40.48
CA ALA A 923 26.35 -67.21 39.38
C ALA A 923 27.32 -67.47 38.20
N TYR A 924 26.87 -68.26 37.23
CA TYR A 924 27.46 -68.30 35.90
C TYR A 924 26.87 -67.17 35.06
N ALA A 925 27.71 -66.51 34.28
CA ALA A 925 27.30 -65.40 33.43
C ALA A 925 27.96 -65.50 32.05
N LEU A 926 27.21 -65.16 31.00
CA LEU A 926 27.78 -64.91 29.69
C LEU A 926 28.40 -63.51 29.71
N ARG A 927 29.73 -63.45 29.58
CA ARG A 927 30.45 -62.19 29.45
C ARG A 927 30.69 -61.89 27.98
N LEU A 928 30.19 -60.75 27.51
CA LEU A 928 30.56 -60.16 26.22
C LEU A 928 31.57 -59.03 26.46
N ASN A 929 32.60 -58.94 25.63
CA ASN A 929 33.48 -57.77 25.58
C ASN A 929 33.50 -57.24 24.15
N GLY A 930 32.96 -56.05 23.94
CA GLY A 930 33.19 -55.24 22.74
C GLY A 930 34.46 -54.39 22.88
N ALA A 931 34.57 -53.35 22.05
CA ALA A 931 35.62 -52.35 22.19
C ALA A 931 35.34 -51.42 23.38
N ASP A 932 34.11 -50.91 23.47
CA ASP A 932 33.73 -49.83 24.39
C ASP A 932 32.75 -50.27 25.50
N PHE A 933 32.29 -51.54 25.46
CA PHE A 933 31.44 -52.15 26.48
C PHE A 933 31.96 -53.49 27.02
N THR A 934 31.57 -53.80 28.26
CA THR A 934 31.61 -55.15 28.84
C THR A 934 30.23 -55.46 29.42
N LEU A 935 29.57 -56.49 28.90
CA LEU A 935 28.28 -56.96 29.37
C LEU A 935 28.43 -58.29 30.12
N PHE A 936 27.71 -58.44 31.23
CA PHE A 936 27.51 -59.72 31.92
C PHE A 936 26.02 -60.04 31.95
N VAL A 937 25.60 -61.12 31.29
CA VAL A 937 24.24 -61.67 31.35
C VAL A 937 24.20 -62.77 32.39
N ASN A 938 23.37 -62.65 33.42
CA ASN A 938 23.23 -63.64 34.50
C ASN A 938 22.49 -64.89 34.02
N LEU A 939 23.12 -66.07 34.11
CA LEU A 939 22.55 -67.36 33.67
C LEU A 939 22.30 -68.33 34.84
N GLY A 940 22.28 -67.82 36.07
CA GLY A 940 22.01 -68.59 37.28
C GLY A 940 23.17 -69.49 37.74
N THR A 941 22.92 -70.31 38.76
CA THR A 941 23.97 -71.02 39.52
C THR A 941 24.31 -72.43 39.03
N ASN A 942 23.61 -72.94 38.02
CA ASN A 942 23.83 -74.28 37.47
C ASN A 942 24.59 -74.22 36.14
N LEU A 943 25.78 -74.82 36.11
CA LEU A 943 26.68 -74.81 34.96
C LEU A 943 26.05 -75.41 33.69
N ALA A 944 25.27 -76.49 33.81
CA ALA A 944 24.74 -77.20 32.65
C ALA A 944 23.64 -76.41 31.94
N THR A 945 22.79 -75.72 32.70
CA THR A 945 21.77 -74.81 32.14
C THR A 945 22.41 -73.52 31.64
N ALA A 946 23.39 -72.97 32.36
CA ALA A 946 24.11 -71.77 31.92
C ALA A 946 24.90 -72.00 30.61
N GLN A 947 25.48 -73.19 30.40
CA GLN A 947 26.12 -73.56 29.13
C GLN A 947 25.13 -73.63 27.97
N GLN A 948 23.89 -74.09 28.22
CA GLN A 948 22.85 -74.14 27.19
C GLN A 948 22.29 -72.75 26.88
N ALA A 949 21.99 -71.95 27.90
CA ALA A 949 21.53 -70.57 27.74
C ALA A 949 22.58 -69.70 27.02
N ALA A 950 23.85 -69.76 27.42
CA ALA A 950 24.92 -69.02 26.75
C ALA A 950 25.03 -69.37 25.25
N ALA A 951 24.92 -70.66 24.89
CA ALA A 951 24.96 -71.08 23.50
C ALA A 951 23.73 -70.63 22.71
N TYR A 952 22.55 -70.60 23.34
CA TYR A 952 21.30 -70.12 22.73
C TYR A 952 21.36 -68.61 22.47
N ILE A 953 21.71 -67.82 23.49
CA ILE A 953 21.83 -66.35 23.42
C ILE A 953 22.82 -65.94 22.32
N THR A 954 24.02 -66.52 22.31
CA THR A 954 25.04 -66.21 21.28
C THR A 954 24.69 -66.64 19.86
N GLN A 955 23.61 -67.40 19.66
CA GLN A 955 23.17 -67.87 18.35
C GLN A 955 21.91 -67.16 17.83
N ASN A 956 20.99 -66.78 18.72
CA ASN A 956 19.65 -66.34 18.32
C ASN A 956 19.29 -64.92 18.81
N ASP A 957 19.85 -64.49 19.96
CA ASP A 957 19.31 -63.35 20.72
C ASP A 957 20.30 -62.18 20.87
N ILE A 958 21.50 -62.26 20.25
CA ILE A 958 22.44 -61.13 20.17
C ILE A 958 22.48 -60.56 18.76
N PHE A 959 22.15 -59.28 18.64
CA PHE A 959 22.18 -58.49 17.41
C PHE A 959 23.30 -57.46 17.49
N ILE A 960 23.99 -57.23 16.37
CA ILE A 960 24.98 -56.16 16.26
C ILE A 960 24.35 -55.08 15.38
N ASP A 961 24.00 -53.94 15.98
CA ASP A 961 23.54 -52.76 15.26
C ASP A 961 24.34 -51.51 15.70
N PRO A 962 25.35 -51.10 14.93
CA PRO A 962 26.13 -49.89 15.21
C PRO A 962 25.34 -48.60 14.97
N ASN A 963 24.18 -48.68 14.33
CA ASN A 963 23.35 -47.53 13.96
C ASN A 963 21.99 -47.55 14.69
N PHE A 964 21.86 -48.28 15.80
CA PHE A 964 20.64 -48.28 16.60
C PHE A 964 20.40 -46.87 17.15
N ASP A 965 19.53 -46.14 16.47
CA ASP A 965 18.97 -44.88 16.95
C ASP A 965 17.88 -45.20 17.97
N PHE A 966 17.91 -44.51 19.10
CA PHE A 966 16.96 -44.69 20.19
C PHE A 966 16.00 -43.49 20.32
N ILE A 967 16.13 -42.51 19.42
CA ILE A 967 15.30 -41.28 19.36
C ILE A 967 14.31 -41.35 18.17
N ALA A 968 14.52 -42.29 17.22
CA ALA A 968 13.75 -42.45 15.98
C ALA A 968 13.05 -43.82 15.87
#